data_AF-A0A545BHV9-F1
#
_entry.id   AF-A0A545BHV9-F1
#
_cell.length_a   1.000
_cell.length_b   1.000
_cell.length_c   1.000
_cell.angle_alpha   90.00
_cell.angle_beta   90.00
_cell.angle_gamma   90.00
#
_symmetry.space_group_name_H-M   'P 1'
#
loop_
_entity.id
_entity.type
_entity.pdbx_description
1 polymer ?
#
loop_
_entity_poly.entity_id
_entity_poly.type
_entity_poly.pdbx_seq_one_letter_code
_entity_poly.pdbx_strand_id
1 'polypeptide(L)'
;MGAILKQLKLSRQILLPVTGLSLLAASFSGAPAAMAAGTASISGSVQMQAGLSASMIIIDAYKDDAYVGETRIWSGSGTYTLSGLEPGNYKVKFSAYGEGGGAPVNVQEWFDDKELASSAQTITLTTGQAQANVSAVLNTGATLSGKVSVPAGVDATKVNVNATRDGEYSSYSTSLKADGTYSLTNMIAGQYRLRFNWGSPWDPNPTPSPVIETFLGSKDWSSATLLEVPKQGNITQNVTLAPAGIATGKVTVPAGVDPTKVSVYFSNAAKPSDPGGYTTANANGDFSIGGLTPATYRVSFGWSGSDSPVLSAYYGPSGATQDNATLVTLQPAQTVTGINQTLIAAAKIKGKVTVPAGFSASGIMVTAKATTDLAWVSSAQTDSTGAFSIGGLPAGSYKLQYSPFNQNLLDQWQGQKQDASASVAVAVTTGQTISVANEALVPGAAVSGTLSVPAGSFSQANYAALVGPGGVVSQASVDNTGSFSFSRLPAGTYAIEFNRSSGLTTDVEASFFKDKSESAGASSATTVTVATGEAKTGLTSTAKTGGTLTGKIVGTDGQPLNNVPVRVYTKDGSLVTRGANTIADGTFKVTGLTTGSYLVSANMIPTRPSGSLGTIFSGNVKTEGAASNVGTTVGTNTDIGTLSFATAGNAGTGFSDVPAGGQFSTEISWMATAGISTGWTEADGSKTFRPLSPVNRDAMAAFMYRLAGKPAFTPPATSPFTDVPTSSQFYKEITWLADKGVSTGWTESDGSKTYRPLQAVNRDAMAAFMYRLAGKPAFDPPSSSPFTDVPTSSQFYKEITWLAAQGISTGWTEADNSKTFRPLNAVNRDAMAAFMYRYNGKFNPS
;
A
#
# COMPACT_ATOMS: atom_id res chain seq x y z
N MET A 1 -32.87 33.39 15.99
CA MET A 1 -32.35 33.48 14.61
C MET A 1 -31.41 32.30 14.43
N GLY A 2 -31.58 31.32 13.56
CA GLY A 2 -32.52 31.09 12.47
C GLY A 2 -31.84 30.10 11.52
N ALA A 3 -32.36 28.86 11.47
CA ALA A 3 -32.18 27.85 10.41
C ALA A 3 -30.74 27.24 10.29
N ILE A 4 -30.48 25.95 10.01
CA ILE A 4 -31.21 24.87 9.33
C ILE A 4 -30.70 23.52 9.90
N LEU A 5 -31.60 22.68 10.44
CA LEU A 5 -31.43 21.22 10.52
C LEU A 5 -32.31 20.62 9.40
N LYS A 6 -31.71 19.89 8.46
CA LYS A 6 -32.45 19.07 7.48
C LYS A 6 -32.81 17.74 8.14
N GLN A 7 -34.09 17.54 8.43
CA GLN A 7 -34.68 16.20 8.57
C GLN A 7 -35.37 15.83 7.25
N LEU A 8 -35.01 14.67 6.69
CA LEU A 8 -35.81 14.00 5.67
C LEU A 8 -37.10 13.47 6.34
N LYS A 9 -38.23 14.10 6.04
CA LYS A 9 -39.56 13.50 6.19
C LYS A 9 -39.98 12.96 4.82
N LEU A 10 -40.17 11.65 4.71
CA LEU A 10 -40.91 11.07 3.59
C LEU A 10 -42.42 11.25 3.84
N SER A 11 -43.04 11.91 2.88
CA SER A 11 -44.43 12.32 2.78
C SER A 11 -45.40 11.15 2.53
N ARG A 12 -46.45 11.03 3.35
CA ARG A 12 -47.72 10.39 2.97
C ARG A 12 -48.69 11.50 2.58
N GLN A 13 -49.11 11.48 1.32
CA GLN A 13 -50.12 12.39 0.78
C GLN A 13 -51.51 12.07 1.35
N ILE A 14 -52.22 13.15 1.66
CA ILE A 14 -53.63 13.23 2.03
C ILE A 14 -54.46 13.25 0.75
N LEU A 15 -55.55 12.47 0.70
CA LEU A 15 -56.69 12.76 -0.17
C LEU A 15 -57.93 12.98 0.71
N LEU A 16 -58.55 14.15 0.51
CA LEU A 16 -59.70 14.71 1.24
C LEU A 16 -61.06 14.11 0.75
N PRO A 17 -62.16 14.34 1.49
CA PRO A 17 -63.39 13.53 1.49
C PRO A 17 -64.50 14.08 0.57
N VAL A 18 -65.48 13.23 0.25
CA VAL A 18 -66.78 13.66 -0.32
C VAL A 18 -67.94 13.05 0.49
N THR A 19 -68.54 13.93 1.28
CA THR A 19 -69.95 14.08 1.72
C THR A 19 -70.99 12.96 1.55
N GLY A 20 -71.77 12.71 2.61
CA GLY A 20 -73.20 12.37 2.45
C GLY A 20 -73.91 11.59 3.57
N LEU A 21 -74.48 12.33 4.54
CA LEU A 21 -75.73 12.06 5.29
C LEU A 21 -75.93 10.78 6.16
N SER A 22 -75.87 11.01 7.49
CA SER A 22 -76.93 10.79 8.51
C SER A 22 -77.79 9.50 8.52
N LEU A 23 -77.80 8.73 9.61
CA LEU A 23 -78.81 8.75 10.68
C LEU A 23 -78.60 7.65 11.76
N LEU A 24 -79.13 7.97 12.94
CA LEU A 24 -79.31 7.27 14.22
C LEU A 24 -79.61 5.74 14.20
N ALA A 25 -78.98 5.05 15.18
CA ALA A 25 -79.46 3.97 16.05
C ALA A 25 -80.10 2.67 15.49
N ALA A 26 -79.46 1.53 15.76
CA ALA A 26 -80.11 0.34 16.32
C ALA A 26 -79.07 -0.67 16.85
N SER A 27 -79.26 -1.09 18.10
CA SER A 27 -78.62 -2.23 18.75
C SER A 27 -79.02 -3.56 18.09
N PHE A 28 -78.04 -4.38 17.71
CA PHE A 28 -78.21 -5.83 17.57
C PHE A 28 -77.00 -6.57 18.13
N SER A 29 -77.30 -7.44 19.09
CA SER A 29 -76.45 -8.50 19.61
C SER A 29 -76.19 -9.57 18.54
N GLY A 30 -74.95 -10.04 18.47
CA GLY A 30 -74.61 -11.39 18.00
C GLY A 30 -74.35 -11.56 16.49
N ALA A 31 -73.09 -11.40 16.09
CA ALA A 31 -72.43 -12.23 15.08
C ALA A 31 -70.91 -12.02 15.19
N PRO A 32 -70.07 -13.07 15.10
CA PRO A 32 -68.62 -12.89 14.98
C PRO A 32 -68.36 -12.09 13.70
N ALA A 33 -67.61 -11.00 13.82
CA ALA A 33 -67.09 -10.31 12.64
C ALA A 33 -66.36 -11.35 11.79
N ALA A 34 -66.82 -11.51 10.55
CA ALA A 34 -66.23 -12.39 9.56
C ALA A 34 -64.72 -12.16 9.52
N MET A 35 -63.94 -13.16 9.94
CA MET A 35 -62.52 -13.18 9.62
C MET A 35 -62.43 -13.10 8.10
N ALA A 36 -61.73 -12.08 7.60
CA ALA A 36 -61.40 -11.99 6.18
C ALA A 36 -60.82 -13.35 5.75
N ALA A 37 -61.54 -14.02 4.84
CA ALA A 37 -61.19 -15.36 4.39
C ALA A 37 -59.75 -15.35 3.87
N GLY A 38 -58.86 -16.04 4.57
CA GLY A 38 -57.43 -16.12 4.26
C GLY A 38 -56.47 -15.60 5.33
N THR A 39 -56.97 -14.93 6.38
CA THR A 39 -56.10 -14.42 7.47
C THR A 39 -55.94 -15.43 8.62
N ALA A 40 -54.72 -15.54 9.14
CA ALA A 40 -54.33 -16.38 10.27
C ALA A 40 -54.48 -15.64 11.61
N SER A 41 -54.37 -16.38 12.72
CA SER A 41 -54.38 -15.82 14.08
C SER A 41 -53.40 -16.55 15.01
N ILE A 42 -52.94 -15.84 16.04
CA ILE A 42 -52.12 -16.37 17.14
C ILE A 42 -52.87 -16.12 18.46
N SER A 43 -53.04 -17.13 19.31
CA SER A 43 -53.66 -17.00 20.62
C SER A 43 -52.91 -17.71 21.72
N GLY A 44 -53.09 -17.23 22.95
CA GLY A 44 -52.44 -17.78 24.13
C GLY A 44 -52.89 -17.09 25.42
N SER A 45 -52.14 -17.34 26.48
CA SER A 45 -52.34 -16.76 27.80
C SER A 45 -51.04 -16.15 28.31
N VAL A 46 -51.15 -15.04 29.04
CA VAL A 46 -50.02 -14.43 29.73
C VAL A 46 -50.34 -14.37 31.22
N GLN A 47 -49.39 -14.78 32.04
CA GLN A 47 -49.48 -14.70 33.50
C GLN A 47 -48.27 -13.95 34.04
N MET A 48 -48.47 -13.01 34.96
CA MET A 48 -47.38 -12.49 35.77
C MET A 48 -47.01 -13.52 36.86
N GLN A 49 -45.72 -13.57 37.23
CA GLN A 49 -45.25 -14.34 38.37
C GLN A 49 -46.04 -13.99 39.65
N ALA A 50 -46.30 -15.00 40.48
CA ALA A 50 -47.01 -14.81 41.75
C ALA A 50 -46.36 -13.71 42.61
N GLY A 51 -47.16 -12.72 43.02
CA GLY A 51 -46.71 -11.56 43.81
C GLY A 51 -46.39 -10.31 43.00
N LEU A 52 -46.42 -10.37 41.66
CA LEU A 52 -46.29 -9.21 40.79
C LEU A 52 -47.66 -8.73 40.28
N SER A 53 -47.81 -7.42 40.11
CA SER A 53 -48.96 -6.81 39.44
C SER A 53 -48.52 -6.00 38.22
N ALA A 54 -49.30 -6.09 37.16
CA ALA A 54 -49.20 -5.22 35.99
C ALA A 54 -50.60 -4.69 35.67
N SER A 55 -50.69 -3.44 35.24
CA SER A 55 -51.96 -2.84 34.81
C SER A 55 -52.25 -3.09 33.33
N MET A 56 -51.22 -3.49 32.56
CA MET A 56 -51.33 -3.79 31.14
C MET A 56 -50.22 -4.73 30.69
N ILE A 57 -50.55 -5.67 29.81
CA ILE A 57 -49.60 -6.49 29.05
C ILE A 57 -49.86 -6.25 27.56
N ILE A 58 -48.81 -5.90 26.82
CA ILE A 58 -48.83 -5.76 25.36
C ILE A 58 -48.20 -7.01 24.75
N ILE A 59 -48.85 -7.55 23.72
CA ILE A 59 -48.37 -8.68 22.94
C ILE A 59 -48.19 -8.20 21.50
N ASP A 60 -46.94 -8.05 21.07
CA ASP A 60 -46.55 -7.58 19.74
C ASP A 60 -46.22 -8.77 18.82
N ALA A 61 -46.58 -8.67 17.55
CA ALA A 61 -46.19 -9.59 16.49
C ALA A 61 -45.25 -8.90 15.48
N TYR A 62 -44.18 -9.62 15.13
CA TYR A 62 -43.20 -9.21 14.14
C TYR A 62 -43.13 -10.24 13.01
N LYS A 63 -43.32 -9.83 11.76
CA LYS A 63 -43.15 -10.66 10.56
C LYS A 63 -41.84 -10.26 9.89
N ASP A 64 -40.93 -11.22 9.68
CA ASP A 64 -39.60 -10.97 9.10
C ASP A 64 -38.87 -9.78 9.79
N ASP A 65 -38.93 -9.75 11.13
CA ASP A 65 -38.40 -8.70 12.02
C ASP A 65 -39.05 -7.30 11.89
N ALA A 66 -40.11 -7.14 11.09
CA ALA A 66 -40.92 -5.93 11.02
C ALA A 66 -42.18 -6.03 11.91
N TYR A 67 -42.47 -4.99 12.69
CA TYR A 67 -43.70 -4.91 13.49
C TYR A 67 -44.94 -4.91 12.58
N VAL A 68 -45.91 -5.78 12.87
CA VAL A 68 -47.11 -5.97 12.04
C VAL A 68 -48.43 -5.92 12.80
N GLY A 69 -48.42 -5.98 14.13
CA GLY A 69 -49.62 -5.81 14.94
C GLY A 69 -49.38 -6.06 16.43
N GLU A 70 -50.35 -5.66 17.25
CA GLU A 70 -50.34 -5.86 18.69
C GLU A 70 -51.74 -6.22 19.20
N THR A 71 -51.80 -6.80 20.39
CA THR A 71 -53.02 -6.87 21.21
C THR A 71 -52.68 -6.64 22.67
N ARG A 72 -53.68 -6.36 23.50
CA ARG A 72 -53.48 -5.93 24.89
C ARG A 72 -54.36 -6.70 25.87
N ILE A 73 -53.79 -7.01 27.03
CA ILE A 73 -54.48 -7.48 28.22
C ILE A 73 -54.44 -6.33 29.24
N TRP A 74 -55.61 -5.86 29.69
CA TRP A 74 -55.73 -4.75 30.65
C TRP A 74 -55.75 -5.24 32.12
N SER A 75 -54.88 -6.20 32.42
CA SER A 75 -54.71 -6.83 33.72
C SER A 75 -53.34 -7.53 33.79
N GLY A 76 -52.90 -7.92 34.99
CA GLY A 76 -51.64 -8.65 35.20
C GLY A 76 -51.66 -10.09 34.70
N SER A 77 -52.78 -10.56 34.17
CA SER A 77 -52.89 -11.86 33.53
C SER A 77 -54.16 -11.93 32.69
N GLY A 78 -54.16 -12.78 31.67
CA GLY A 78 -55.31 -12.95 30.79
C GLY A 78 -55.01 -13.79 29.57
N THR A 79 -56.03 -14.00 28.73
CA THR A 79 -55.88 -14.60 27.41
C THR A 79 -55.89 -13.52 26.34
N TYR A 80 -55.27 -13.81 25.20
CA TYR A 80 -55.22 -12.89 24.07
C TYR A 80 -55.39 -13.64 22.75
N THR A 81 -55.82 -12.89 21.72
CA THR A 81 -55.81 -13.32 20.32
C THR A 81 -55.32 -12.17 19.45
N LEU A 82 -54.28 -12.42 18.66
CA LEU A 82 -53.84 -11.62 17.53
C LEU A 82 -54.51 -12.16 16.27
N SER A 83 -55.37 -11.37 15.64
CA SER A 83 -56.14 -11.77 14.45
C SER A 83 -55.72 -10.96 13.22
N GLY A 84 -56.03 -11.47 12.03
CA GLY A 84 -55.79 -10.72 10.78
C GLY A 84 -54.35 -10.82 10.27
N LEU A 85 -53.59 -11.82 10.69
CA LEU A 85 -52.20 -12.01 10.30
C LEU A 85 -52.13 -12.66 8.91
N GLU A 86 -51.26 -12.16 8.04
CA GLU A 86 -50.99 -12.81 6.75
C GLU A 86 -50.19 -14.11 6.94
N PRO A 87 -50.19 -15.06 5.99
CA PRO A 87 -49.24 -16.17 5.98
C PRO A 87 -47.79 -15.66 6.04
N GLY A 88 -46.95 -16.33 6.83
CA GLY A 88 -45.55 -15.93 7.00
C GLY A 88 -44.94 -16.39 8.33
N ASN A 89 -43.70 -15.95 8.57
CA ASN A 89 -42.94 -16.27 9.77
C ASN A 89 -43.05 -15.13 10.78
N TYR A 90 -43.51 -15.45 11.98
CA TYR A 90 -43.77 -14.50 13.04
C TYR A 90 -42.91 -14.78 14.27
N LYS A 91 -42.55 -13.70 14.97
CA LYS A 91 -42.05 -13.74 16.34
C LYS A 91 -42.99 -12.90 17.21
N VAL A 92 -43.23 -13.37 18.42
CA VAL A 92 -44.15 -12.71 19.36
C VAL A 92 -43.36 -12.22 20.57
N LYS A 93 -43.60 -10.96 20.96
CA LYS A 93 -43.00 -10.32 22.13
C LYS A 93 -44.09 -9.98 23.14
N PHE A 94 -43.83 -10.27 24.41
CA PHE A 94 -44.69 -9.95 25.54
C PHE A 94 -44.04 -8.85 26.37
N SER A 95 -44.78 -7.82 26.77
CA SER A 95 -44.28 -6.69 27.56
C SER A 95 -45.30 -6.24 28.62
N ALA A 96 -44.93 -6.25 29.91
CA ALA A 96 -45.79 -5.79 31.01
C ALA A 96 -45.48 -4.37 31.47
N TYR A 97 -46.52 -3.61 31.81
CA TYR A 97 -46.47 -2.21 32.22
C TYR A 97 -47.21 -1.97 33.55
N GLY A 98 -46.69 -1.04 34.36
CA GLY A 98 -47.23 -0.65 35.66
C GLY A 98 -48.27 0.47 35.58
N GLU A 99 -48.90 0.78 36.71
CA GLU A 99 -49.98 1.79 36.79
C GLU A 99 -49.54 3.16 36.25
N GLY A 100 -50.39 3.78 35.42
CA GLY A 100 -50.18 5.14 34.88
C GLY A 100 -49.21 5.26 33.70
N GLY A 101 -48.66 4.15 33.17
CA GLY A 101 -47.81 4.16 31.96
C GLY A 101 -46.47 4.89 32.08
N GLY A 102 -46.07 5.31 33.28
CA GLY A 102 -44.91 6.18 33.51
C GLY A 102 -43.73 5.58 34.28
N ALA A 103 -43.87 4.39 34.88
CA ALA A 103 -42.75 3.71 35.56
C ALA A 103 -42.71 2.21 35.20
N PRO A 104 -41.56 1.67 34.76
CA PRO A 104 -41.48 0.34 34.19
C PRO A 104 -41.62 -0.77 35.23
N VAL A 105 -42.42 -1.80 34.92
CA VAL A 105 -42.16 -3.15 35.47
C VAL A 105 -41.14 -3.89 34.61
N ASN A 106 -40.67 -3.35 33.46
CA ASN A 106 -39.60 -3.85 32.56
C ASN A 106 -39.56 -5.38 32.36
N VAL A 107 -40.69 -6.07 32.51
CA VAL A 107 -40.78 -7.50 32.27
C VAL A 107 -41.18 -7.68 30.82
N GLN A 108 -40.21 -8.04 30.00
CA GLN A 108 -40.42 -8.37 28.60
C GLN A 108 -39.74 -9.69 28.27
N GLU A 109 -40.35 -10.47 27.40
CA GLU A 109 -39.73 -11.65 26.80
C GLU A 109 -40.28 -11.91 25.40
N TRP A 110 -39.54 -12.66 24.61
CA TRP A 110 -39.98 -13.23 23.35
C TRP A 110 -40.51 -14.65 23.58
N PHE A 111 -41.41 -15.08 22.71
CA PHE A 111 -42.04 -16.39 22.80
C PHE A 111 -41.03 -17.55 22.95
N ASP A 112 -41.42 -18.54 23.76
CA ASP A 112 -40.61 -19.67 24.21
C ASP A 112 -39.46 -19.28 25.17
N ASP A 113 -39.77 -18.38 26.12
CA ASP A 113 -38.86 -17.93 27.18
C ASP A 113 -37.57 -17.28 26.66
N LYS A 114 -37.59 -16.71 25.46
CA LYS A 114 -36.39 -16.18 24.78
C LYS A 114 -36.18 -14.70 25.08
N GLU A 115 -34.92 -14.30 25.21
CA GLU A 115 -34.56 -12.94 25.62
C GLU A 115 -34.42 -11.96 24.45
N LEU A 116 -34.11 -12.49 23.26
CA LEU A 116 -33.85 -11.71 22.05
C LEU A 116 -34.74 -12.16 20.90
N ALA A 117 -35.10 -11.20 20.04
CA ALA A 117 -35.80 -11.48 18.79
C ALA A 117 -35.04 -12.50 17.92
N SER A 118 -33.71 -12.45 17.91
CA SER A 118 -32.86 -13.37 17.14
C SER A 118 -32.94 -14.82 17.64
N SER A 119 -33.17 -15.02 18.93
CA SER A 119 -33.29 -16.35 19.57
C SER A 119 -34.73 -16.83 19.71
N ALA A 120 -35.71 -15.96 19.48
CA ALA A 120 -37.14 -16.24 19.61
C ALA A 120 -37.58 -17.40 18.71
N GLN A 121 -38.47 -18.26 19.20
CA GLN A 121 -39.04 -19.30 18.36
C GLN A 121 -39.88 -18.67 17.24
N THR A 122 -39.59 -19.05 15.99
CA THR A 122 -40.38 -18.63 14.83
C THR A 122 -41.68 -19.43 14.75
N ILE A 123 -42.79 -18.71 14.64
CA ILE A 123 -44.14 -19.24 14.41
C ILE A 123 -44.47 -19.06 12.93
N THR A 124 -44.51 -20.16 12.18
CA THR A 124 -44.91 -20.14 10.76
C THR A 124 -46.42 -20.31 10.65
N LEU A 125 -47.09 -19.32 10.07
CA LEU A 125 -48.52 -19.32 9.81
C LEU A 125 -48.80 -19.58 8.32
N THR A 126 -49.73 -20.49 8.05
CA THR A 126 -50.32 -20.72 6.74
C THR A 126 -51.69 -20.05 6.62
N THR A 127 -52.21 -19.92 5.39
CA THR A 127 -53.48 -19.24 5.10
C THR A 127 -54.64 -19.76 5.95
N GLY A 128 -55.24 -18.89 6.76
CA GLY A 128 -56.37 -19.22 7.64
C GLY A 128 -56.02 -20.02 8.91
N GLN A 129 -54.73 -20.26 9.20
CA GLN A 129 -54.33 -21.04 10.38
C GLN A 129 -54.58 -20.28 11.68
N ALA A 130 -55.19 -20.95 12.66
CA ALA A 130 -55.28 -20.47 14.04
C ALA A 130 -54.23 -21.19 14.91
N GLN A 131 -53.14 -20.49 15.24
CA GLN A 131 -52.09 -20.99 16.10
C GLN A 131 -52.41 -20.68 17.57
N ALA A 132 -52.73 -21.71 18.36
CA ALA A 132 -52.96 -21.57 19.80
C ALA A 132 -51.71 -21.88 20.63
N ASN A 133 -51.82 -21.71 21.95
CA ASN A 133 -50.81 -22.02 22.97
C ASN A 133 -49.51 -21.20 22.87
N VAL A 134 -49.60 -19.99 22.33
CA VAL A 134 -48.48 -19.04 22.33
C VAL A 134 -48.53 -18.26 23.64
N SER A 135 -48.22 -18.93 24.74
CA SER A 135 -48.35 -18.41 26.11
C SER A 135 -47.01 -17.99 26.72
N ALA A 136 -47.04 -17.16 27.76
CA ALA A 136 -45.87 -16.64 28.45
C ALA A 136 -46.11 -16.46 29.96
N VAL A 137 -45.06 -16.61 30.77
CA VAL A 137 -45.07 -16.29 32.20
C VAL A 137 -44.04 -15.21 32.48
N LEU A 138 -44.53 -13.98 32.67
CA LEU A 138 -43.74 -12.79 32.86
C LEU A 138 -43.21 -12.71 34.30
N ASN A 139 -41.89 -12.89 34.45
CA ASN A 139 -41.18 -12.86 35.72
C ASN A 139 -40.32 -11.60 35.88
N THR A 140 -40.08 -11.14 37.11
CA THR A 140 -39.07 -10.08 37.34
C THR A 140 -37.68 -10.57 36.94
N GLY A 141 -36.92 -9.69 36.30
CA GLY A 141 -35.50 -9.91 36.00
C GLY A 141 -34.63 -9.94 37.25
N ALA A 142 -33.35 -10.28 37.08
CA ALA A 142 -32.39 -10.33 38.17
C ALA A 142 -32.14 -8.96 38.81
N THR A 143 -31.67 -8.97 40.07
CA THR A 143 -31.21 -7.77 40.76
C THR A 143 -29.70 -7.80 40.90
N LEU A 144 -29.02 -6.80 40.35
CA LEU A 144 -27.60 -6.56 40.60
C LEU A 144 -27.45 -5.58 41.75
N SER A 145 -26.79 -6.01 42.81
CA SER A 145 -26.48 -5.18 43.97
C SER A 145 -24.99 -5.23 44.27
N GLY A 146 -24.53 -4.35 45.15
CA GLY A 146 -23.13 -4.35 45.55
C GLY A 146 -22.77 -3.17 46.42
N LYS A 147 -21.49 -3.16 46.81
CA LYS A 147 -20.87 -2.07 47.54
C LYS A 147 -19.70 -1.51 46.73
N VAL A 148 -19.72 -0.20 46.52
CA VAL A 148 -18.59 0.54 45.96
C VAL A 148 -17.86 1.24 47.11
N SER A 149 -16.61 0.84 47.33
CA SER A 149 -15.72 1.52 48.27
C SER A 149 -15.10 2.74 47.61
N VAL A 150 -15.39 3.92 48.16
CA VAL A 150 -14.80 5.20 47.73
C VAL A 150 -13.66 5.61 48.67
N PRO A 151 -12.68 6.42 48.21
CA PRO A 151 -11.63 6.96 49.05
C PRO A 151 -12.17 7.77 50.24
N ALA A 152 -11.38 7.86 51.33
CA ALA A 152 -11.77 8.62 52.52
C ALA A 152 -12.08 10.09 52.18
N GLY A 153 -13.19 10.61 52.73
CA GLY A 153 -13.65 11.99 52.50
C GLY A 153 -14.42 12.21 51.19
N VAL A 154 -14.56 11.18 50.34
CA VAL A 154 -15.40 11.23 49.13
C VAL A 154 -16.86 10.96 49.49
N ASP A 155 -17.75 11.83 49.05
CA ASP A 155 -19.20 11.62 49.13
C ASP A 155 -19.64 10.54 48.15
N ALA A 156 -19.93 9.34 48.66
CA ALA A 156 -20.36 8.20 47.85
C ALA A 156 -21.62 8.50 47.04
N THR A 157 -22.53 9.34 47.53
CA THR A 157 -23.84 9.60 46.89
C THR A 157 -23.71 10.25 45.51
N LYS A 158 -22.55 10.83 45.21
CA LYS A 158 -22.24 11.43 43.90
C LYS A 158 -21.70 10.45 42.86
N VAL A 159 -21.47 9.19 43.22
CA VAL A 159 -21.06 8.16 42.27
C VAL A 159 -22.31 7.49 41.69
N ASN A 160 -22.34 7.39 40.37
CA ASN A 160 -23.37 6.68 39.62
C ASN A 160 -22.83 5.35 39.11
N VAL A 161 -23.67 4.32 39.20
CA VAL A 161 -23.44 2.98 38.65
C VAL A 161 -24.34 2.84 37.43
N ASN A 162 -23.73 2.63 36.27
CA ASN A 162 -24.41 2.48 34.99
C ASN A 162 -24.11 1.07 34.47
N ALA A 163 -25.13 0.29 34.18
CA ALA A 163 -25.03 -1.03 33.58
C ALA A 163 -25.63 -1.01 32.18
N THR A 164 -24.80 -1.22 31.16
CA THR A 164 -25.25 -1.24 29.77
C THR A 164 -25.12 -2.65 29.21
N ARG A 165 -26.20 -3.14 28.61
CA ARG A 165 -26.24 -4.48 28.00
C ARG A 165 -25.42 -4.48 26.71
N ASP A 166 -24.58 -5.49 26.52
CA ASP A 166 -23.75 -5.58 25.31
C ASP A 166 -24.62 -5.78 24.06
N GLY A 167 -24.28 -5.09 22.97
CA GLY A 167 -25.04 -5.14 21.70
C GLY A 167 -26.37 -4.37 21.68
N GLU A 168 -26.79 -3.73 22.78
CA GLU A 168 -28.05 -2.97 22.87
C GLU A 168 -27.86 -1.58 23.52
N TYR A 169 -28.79 -0.66 23.24
CA TYR A 169 -28.82 0.66 23.90
C TYR A 169 -29.52 0.64 25.28
N SER A 170 -29.90 -0.53 25.79
CA SER A 170 -30.56 -0.68 27.08
C SER A 170 -29.57 -0.45 28.23
N SER A 171 -29.81 0.58 29.04
CA SER A 171 -28.98 0.90 30.21
C SER A 171 -29.81 1.02 31.48
N TYR A 172 -29.30 0.45 32.58
CA TYR A 172 -29.79 0.66 33.93
C TYR A 172 -28.84 1.60 34.67
N SER A 173 -29.38 2.50 35.48
CA SER A 173 -28.57 3.44 36.25
C SER A 173 -29.10 3.64 37.66
N THR A 174 -28.21 3.78 38.63
CA THR A 174 -28.55 4.14 40.01
C THR A 174 -27.40 4.92 40.64
N SER A 175 -27.69 5.74 41.64
CA SER A 175 -26.66 6.40 42.44
C SER A 175 -26.35 5.55 43.68
N LEU A 176 -25.13 5.61 44.20
CA LEU A 176 -24.81 4.96 45.46
C LEU A 176 -25.59 5.61 46.61
N LYS A 177 -25.91 4.79 47.61
CA LYS A 177 -26.31 5.28 48.93
C LYS A 177 -25.09 5.80 49.70
N ALA A 178 -25.34 6.54 50.79
CA ALA A 178 -24.28 7.10 51.63
C ALA A 178 -23.34 6.04 52.25
N ASP A 179 -23.81 4.81 52.41
CA ASP A 179 -23.01 3.67 52.88
C ASP A 179 -22.20 2.97 51.77
N GLY A 180 -22.27 3.48 50.53
CA GLY A 180 -21.62 2.95 49.34
C GLY A 180 -22.37 1.79 48.67
N THR A 181 -23.58 1.44 49.10
CA THR A 181 -24.35 0.37 48.47
C THR A 181 -25.15 0.84 47.25
N TYR A 182 -25.35 -0.03 46.27
CA TYR A 182 -26.23 0.19 45.12
C TYR A 182 -27.10 -1.02 44.83
N SER A 183 -28.21 -0.78 44.13
CA SER A 183 -29.08 -1.83 43.60
C SER A 183 -29.68 -1.40 42.27
N LEU A 184 -29.52 -2.25 41.27
CA LEU A 184 -30.16 -2.21 39.95
C LEU A 184 -31.10 -3.40 39.90
N THR A 185 -32.41 -3.14 40.00
CA THR A 185 -33.43 -4.18 40.05
C THR A 185 -33.99 -4.46 38.66
N ASN A 186 -34.53 -5.66 38.50
CA ASN A 186 -35.30 -6.05 37.32
C ASN A 186 -34.51 -5.90 36.01
N MET A 187 -33.27 -6.34 36.05
CA MET A 187 -32.37 -6.37 34.90
C MET A 187 -32.73 -7.55 34.00
N ILE A 188 -32.84 -7.26 32.70
CA ILE A 188 -32.98 -8.31 31.68
C ILE A 188 -31.69 -9.14 31.67
N ALA A 189 -31.81 -10.45 31.50
CA ALA A 189 -30.65 -11.31 31.40
C ALA A 189 -29.73 -10.96 30.23
N GLY A 190 -28.45 -11.31 30.38
CA GLY A 190 -27.43 -11.10 29.36
C GLY A 190 -26.15 -10.50 29.93
N GLN A 191 -25.27 -10.07 29.02
CA GLN A 191 -23.94 -9.58 29.38
C GLN A 191 -23.96 -8.06 29.51
N TYR A 192 -23.46 -7.54 30.63
CA TYR A 192 -23.45 -6.10 30.92
C TYR A 192 -22.03 -5.58 31.15
N ARG A 193 -21.77 -4.36 30.67
CA ARG A 193 -20.64 -3.55 31.11
C ARG A 193 -21.09 -2.61 32.21
N LEU A 194 -20.38 -2.62 33.33
CA LEU A 194 -20.61 -1.67 34.42
C LEU A 194 -19.62 -0.51 34.32
N ARG A 195 -20.14 0.71 34.45
CA ARG A 195 -19.41 1.97 34.50
C ARG A 195 -19.70 2.67 35.84
N PHE A 196 -18.65 3.15 36.47
CA PHE A 196 -18.70 3.88 37.74
C PHE A 196 -18.14 5.28 37.51
N ASN A 197 -19.00 6.29 37.58
CA ASN A 197 -18.63 7.67 37.24
C ASN A 197 -19.15 8.67 38.28
N TRP A 198 -18.43 9.79 38.40
CA TRP A 198 -18.77 10.87 39.33
C TRP A 198 -19.73 11.88 38.71
N GLY A 199 -20.69 12.33 39.51
CA GLY A 199 -21.64 13.38 39.15
C GLY A 199 -22.67 12.94 38.10
N SER A 200 -23.64 13.83 37.86
CA SER A 200 -24.60 13.68 36.77
C SER A 200 -24.07 14.38 35.52
N PRO A 201 -24.19 13.79 34.32
CA PRO A 201 -23.90 14.47 33.06
C PRO A 201 -24.76 15.73 32.82
N TRP A 202 -25.87 15.84 33.55
CA TRP A 202 -26.84 16.94 33.44
C TRP A 202 -26.71 17.96 34.57
N ASP A 203 -25.71 17.83 35.44
CA ASP A 203 -25.43 18.81 36.48
C ASP A 203 -24.97 20.13 35.82
N PRO A 204 -25.69 21.25 36.01
CA PRO A 204 -25.29 22.54 35.46
C PRO A 204 -24.01 23.09 36.12
N ASN A 205 -23.61 22.56 37.29
CA ASN A 205 -22.43 22.99 38.03
C ASN A 205 -21.61 21.76 38.48
N PRO A 206 -21.00 21.01 37.55
CA PRO A 206 -20.30 19.78 37.87
C PRO A 206 -19.13 20.04 38.81
N THR A 207 -19.10 19.33 39.94
CA THR A 207 -17.92 19.33 40.83
C THR A 207 -16.80 18.45 40.28
N PRO A 208 -15.52 18.84 40.44
CA PRO A 208 -14.38 18.02 40.01
C PRO A 208 -14.44 16.62 40.64
N SER A 209 -14.25 15.57 39.83
CA SER A 209 -14.27 14.21 40.35
C SER A 209 -13.07 13.93 41.26
N PRO A 210 -13.28 13.49 42.52
CA PRO A 210 -12.22 13.03 43.40
C PRO A 210 -11.86 11.55 43.19
N VAL A 211 -12.51 10.86 42.24
CA VAL A 211 -12.29 9.45 41.91
C VAL A 211 -12.03 9.26 40.41
N ILE A 212 -11.29 8.21 40.06
CA ILE A 212 -11.03 7.85 38.66
C ILE A 212 -12.26 7.11 38.12
N GLU A 213 -12.78 7.57 36.99
CA GLU A 213 -13.83 6.84 36.27
C GLU A 213 -13.33 5.44 35.91
N THR A 214 -14.11 4.42 36.25
CA THR A 214 -13.69 3.02 36.14
C THR A 214 -14.81 2.18 35.54
N PHE A 215 -14.43 1.14 34.78
CA PHE A 215 -15.33 0.08 34.32
C PHE A 215 -15.02 -1.21 35.07
N LEU A 216 -15.97 -2.14 35.16
CA LEU A 216 -15.70 -3.42 35.83
C LEU A 216 -14.50 -4.11 35.18
N GLY A 217 -13.45 -4.37 35.95
CA GLY A 217 -12.23 -5.06 35.50
C GLY A 217 -11.33 -4.28 34.53
N SER A 218 -11.66 -3.03 34.16
CA SER A 218 -10.84 -2.22 33.25
C SER A 218 -11.01 -0.71 33.44
N LYS A 219 -10.08 0.08 32.89
CA LYS A 219 -10.18 1.53 32.79
C LYS A 219 -10.94 2.03 31.55
N ASP A 220 -11.16 1.16 30.56
CA ASP A 220 -11.76 1.51 29.27
C ASP A 220 -13.00 0.67 28.97
N TRP A 221 -13.97 1.27 28.28
CA TRP A 221 -15.21 0.61 27.87
C TRP A 221 -15.00 -0.67 27.08
N SER A 222 -14.11 -0.64 26.08
CA SER A 222 -13.89 -1.76 25.14
C SER A 222 -13.27 -3.00 25.78
N SER A 223 -12.60 -2.83 26.93
CA SER A 223 -11.94 -3.92 27.67
C SER A 223 -12.59 -4.19 29.03
N ALA A 224 -13.72 -3.56 29.32
CA ALA A 224 -14.50 -3.84 30.52
C ALA A 224 -14.94 -5.32 30.54
N THR A 225 -14.82 -5.95 31.70
CA THR A 225 -15.30 -7.30 31.95
C THR A 225 -16.82 -7.32 31.80
N LEU A 226 -17.31 -8.28 31.00
CA LEU A 226 -18.73 -8.54 30.84
C LEU A 226 -19.24 -9.31 32.06
N LEU A 227 -20.21 -8.72 32.76
CA LEU A 227 -20.93 -9.36 33.86
C LEU A 227 -22.15 -10.08 33.30
N GLU A 228 -22.23 -11.39 33.52
CA GLU A 228 -23.42 -12.18 33.20
C GLU A 228 -24.52 -11.92 34.24
N VAL A 229 -25.65 -11.42 33.77
CA VAL A 229 -26.88 -11.24 34.54
C VAL A 229 -27.83 -12.40 34.17
N PRO A 230 -28.17 -13.31 35.09
CA PRO A 230 -29.13 -14.39 34.83
C PRO A 230 -30.56 -13.88 34.68
N LYS A 231 -31.47 -14.76 34.22
CA LYS A 231 -32.91 -14.47 34.05
C LYS A 231 -33.58 -14.08 35.36
N GLN A 232 -33.14 -14.66 36.49
CA GLN A 232 -33.65 -14.38 37.83
C GLN A 232 -32.55 -14.52 38.88
N GLY A 233 -32.77 -13.95 40.05
CA GLY A 233 -31.87 -14.06 41.21
C GLY A 233 -31.13 -12.77 41.53
N ASN A 234 -30.26 -12.85 42.54
CA ASN A 234 -29.49 -11.72 43.03
C ASN A 234 -28.02 -11.91 42.69
N ILE A 235 -27.42 -10.89 42.07
CA ILE A 235 -26.00 -10.83 41.74
C ILE A 235 -25.39 -9.78 42.67
N THR A 236 -24.22 -10.08 43.21
CA THR A 236 -23.45 -9.11 44.01
C THR A 236 -22.14 -8.80 43.31
N GLN A 237 -21.90 -7.52 43.02
CA GLN A 237 -20.62 -7.06 42.47
C GLN A 237 -20.09 -5.88 43.30
N ASN A 238 -18.95 -6.09 43.94
CA ASN A 238 -18.28 -5.04 44.70
C ASN A 238 -17.14 -4.43 43.87
N VAL A 239 -16.88 -3.14 44.05
CA VAL A 239 -15.81 -2.40 43.36
C VAL A 239 -15.15 -1.44 44.34
N THR A 240 -13.85 -1.17 44.18
CA THR A 240 -13.16 -0.10 44.90
C THR A 240 -12.71 0.94 43.89
N LEU A 241 -13.09 2.20 44.08
CA LEU A 241 -12.67 3.30 43.21
C LEU A 241 -11.32 3.86 43.66
N ALA A 242 -10.43 4.06 42.70
CA ALA A 242 -9.15 4.70 42.93
C ALA A 242 -9.34 6.22 43.10
N PRO A 243 -8.59 6.86 44.02
CA PRO A 243 -8.60 8.31 44.17
C PRO A 243 -8.01 9.00 42.93
N ALA A 244 -8.63 10.10 42.52
CA ALA A 244 -8.13 10.97 41.46
C ALA A 244 -7.40 12.19 42.04
N GLY A 245 -6.54 12.79 41.22
CA GLY A 245 -6.05 14.14 41.45
C GLY A 245 -7.04 15.20 40.97
N ILE A 246 -7.04 16.34 41.64
CA ILE A 246 -7.78 17.55 41.26
C ILE A 246 -6.78 18.65 40.94
N ALA A 247 -7.03 19.40 39.86
CA ALA A 247 -6.20 20.51 39.45
C ALA A 247 -7.05 21.77 39.27
N THR A 248 -6.60 22.88 39.84
CA THR A 248 -7.27 24.19 39.75
C THR A 248 -6.31 25.31 39.37
N GLY A 249 -6.85 26.33 38.72
CA GLY A 249 -6.06 27.47 38.29
C GLY A 249 -6.91 28.53 37.63
N LYS A 250 -6.23 29.52 37.05
CA LYS A 250 -6.86 30.67 36.40
C LYS A 250 -6.21 31.01 35.07
N VAL A 251 -7.04 31.18 34.06
CA VAL A 251 -6.65 31.76 32.77
C VAL A 251 -6.96 33.26 32.78
N THR A 252 -5.95 34.07 32.51
CA THR A 252 -6.11 35.51 32.27
C THR A 252 -6.04 35.76 30.78
N VAL A 253 -7.07 36.39 30.22
CA VAL A 253 -7.17 36.70 28.78
C VAL A 253 -7.12 38.22 28.55
N PRO A 254 -6.73 38.68 27.35
CA PRO A 254 -6.80 40.10 27.00
C PRO A 254 -8.21 40.68 27.12
N ALA A 255 -8.30 42.01 27.31
CA ALA A 255 -9.58 42.69 27.44
C ALA A 255 -10.51 42.43 26.22
N GLY A 256 -11.79 42.14 26.49
CA GLY A 256 -12.79 41.84 25.46
C GLY A 256 -12.77 40.40 24.93
N VAL A 257 -11.84 39.55 25.41
CA VAL A 257 -11.84 38.11 25.11
C VAL A 257 -12.69 37.37 26.14
N ASP A 258 -13.53 36.46 25.67
CA ASP A 258 -14.36 35.60 26.51
C ASP A 258 -13.55 34.39 27.03
N PRO A 259 -13.24 34.31 28.34
CA PRO A 259 -12.45 33.22 28.90
C PRO A 259 -13.16 31.87 28.85
N THR A 260 -14.50 31.84 28.72
CA THR A 260 -15.26 30.58 28.68
C THR A 260 -14.97 29.73 27.45
N LYS A 261 -14.34 30.33 26.43
CA LYS A 261 -13.89 29.66 25.21
C LYS A 261 -12.45 29.15 25.28
N VAL A 262 -11.78 29.28 26.42
CA VAL A 262 -10.46 28.69 26.64
C VAL A 262 -10.62 27.29 27.24
N SER A 263 -10.17 26.31 26.48
CA SER A 263 -10.01 24.92 26.93
C SER A 263 -8.63 24.74 27.55
N VAL A 264 -8.59 24.05 28.70
CA VAL A 264 -7.38 23.69 29.43
C VAL A 264 -7.21 22.18 29.34
N TYR A 265 -6.14 21.74 28.68
CA TYR A 265 -5.85 20.33 28.42
C TYR A 265 -4.73 19.83 29.34
N PHE A 266 -4.92 18.66 29.91
CA PHE A 266 -3.92 17.94 30.70
C PHE A 266 -3.47 16.71 29.92
N SER A 267 -2.23 16.73 29.42
CA SER A 267 -1.64 15.61 28.68
C SER A 267 -0.60 14.91 29.53
N ASN A 268 -0.66 13.57 29.61
CA ASN A 268 0.32 12.82 30.40
C ASN A 268 1.73 13.03 29.83
N ALA A 269 2.67 13.47 30.68
CA ALA A 269 4.01 13.88 30.25
C ALA A 269 4.85 12.68 29.74
N ALA A 270 4.60 11.47 30.25
CA ALA A 270 5.28 10.24 29.87
C ALA A 270 4.58 9.52 28.70
N LYS A 271 3.28 9.77 28.50
CA LYS A 271 2.47 9.20 27.41
C LYS A 271 1.60 10.30 26.77
N PRO A 272 2.15 11.16 25.90
CA PRO A 272 1.40 12.28 25.32
C PRO A 272 0.15 11.86 24.53
N SER A 273 0.12 10.61 24.03
CA SER A 273 -1.04 10.01 23.36
C SER A 273 -2.17 9.60 24.29
N ASP A 274 -1.96 9.63 25.61
CA ASP A 274 -2.95 9.34 26.66
C ASP A 274 -3.44 10.68 27.24
N PRO A 275 -4.57 11.22 26.74
CA PRO A 275 -5.11 12.48 27.25
C PRO A 275 -5.58 12.26 28.68
N GLY A 276 -5.04 13.05 29.63
CA GLY A 276 -5.46 13.00 31.03
C GLY A 276 -6.88 13.53 31.22
N GLY A 277 -7.23 14.57 30.47
CA GLY A 277 -8.55 15.21 30.50
C GLY A 277 -8.49 16.66 30.03
N TYR A 278 -9.63 17.31 29.93
CA TYR A 278 -9.72 18.74 29.69
C TYR A 278 -10.90 19.37 30.42
N THR A 279 -10.83 20.68 30.62
CA THR A 279 -11.90 21.51 31.19
C THR A 279 -11.93 22.84 30.47
N THR A 280 -12.95 23.66 30.71
CA THR A 280 -13.02 25.04 30.22
C THR A 280 -13.01 26.00 31.39
N ALA A 281 -12.39 27.18 31.21
CA ALA A 281 -12.49 28.23 32.21
C ALA A 281 -13.93 28.76 32.33
N ASN A 282 -14.29 29.28 33.49
CA ASN A 282 -15.55 30.00 33.69
C ASN A 282 -15.42 31.47 33.26
N ALA A 283 -16.49 32.27 33.45
CA ALA A 283 -16.51 33.68 33.06
C ALA A 283 -15.47 34.56 33.78
N ASN A 284 -14.96 34.12 34.93
CA ASN A 284 -13.90 34.80 35.69
C ASN A 284 -12.50 34.30 35.31
N GLY A 285 -12.39 33.33 34.41
CA GLY A 285 -11.15 32.68 34.01
C GLY A 285 -10.73 31.52 34.91
N ASP A 286 -11.46 31.22 35.98
CA ASP A 286 -11.11 30.13 36.89
C ASP A 286 -11.51 28.78 36.26
N PHE A 287 -10.67 27.76 36.41
CA PHE A 287 -10.96 26.41 35.96
C PHE A 287 -10.66 25.39 37.05
N SER A 288 -11.37 24.27 36.97
CA SER A 288 -11.12 23.12 37.82
C SER A 288 -11.37 21.83 37.02
N ILE A 289 -10.53 20.84 37.25
CA ILE A 289 -10.66 19.51 36.66
C ILE A 289 -10.36 18.45 37.72
N GLY A 290 -11.12 17.37 37.70
CA GLY A 290 -10.90 16.19 38.54
C GLY A 290 -10.97 14.92 37.69
N GLY A 291 -10.88 13.75 38.31
CA GLY A 291 -10.83 12.47 37.60
C GLY A 291 -9.48 12.18 36.95
N LEU A 292 -8.48 13.04 37.20
CA LEU A 292 -7.13 12.87 36.66
C LEU A 292 -6.44 11.72 37.39
N THR A 293 -5.83 10.82 36.62
CA THR A 293 -5.02 9.73 37.18
C THR A 293 -3.74 10.31 37.84
N PRO A 294 -3.23 9.71 38.93
CA PRO A 294 -1.97 10.14 39.52
C PRO A 294 -0.82 10.01 38.51
N ALA A 295 -0.28 11.14 38.05
CA ALA A 295 0.75 11.23 37.03
C ALA A 295 1.37 12.64 36.99
N THR A 296 2.36 12.82 36.13
CA THR A 296 2.88 14.15 35.77
C THR A 296 2.29 14.59 34.44
N TYR A 297 1.79 15.81 34.39
CA TYR A 297 1.05 16.38 33.28
C TYR A 297 1.76 17.59 32.67
N ARG A 298 1.65 17.71 31.35
CA ARG A 298 1.84 18.97 30.62
C ARG A 298 0.47 19.61 30.45
N VAL A 299 0.36 20.88 30.81
CA VAL A 299 -0.89 21.63 30.72
C VAL A 299 -0.81 22.63 29.57
N SER A 300 -1.79 22.61 28.68
CA SER A 300 -1.90 23.57 27.58
C SER A 300 -3.25 24.26 27.56
N PHE A 301 -3.26 25.47 27.02
CA PHE A 301 -4.40 26.37 26.94
C PHE A 301 -4.66 26.67 25.47
N GLY A 302 -5.88 26.41 25.01
CA GLY A 302 -6.26 26.57 23.62
C GLY A 302 -7.65 27.19 23.48
N TRP A 303 -7.86 27.93 22.39
CA TRP A 303 -9.15 28.49 22.06
C TRP A 303 -10.03 27.45 21.36
N SER A 304 -11.31 27.36 21.72
CA SER A 304 -12.24 26.36 21.19
C SER A 304 -12.85 26.69 19.82
N GLY A 305 -12.56 27.86 19.24
CA GLY A 305 -13.05 28.31 17.93
C GLY A 305 -11.98 28.44 16.84
N SER A 306 -12.40 28.70 15.60
CA SER A 306 -11.49 28.86 14.46
C SER A 306 -10.85 30.25 14.34
N ASP A 307 -11.55 31.32 14.73
CA ASP A 307 -11.03 32.70 14.71
C ASP A 307 -10.45 33.12 16.06
N SER A 308 -9.39 32.43 16.49
CA SER A 308 -8.81 32.62 17.83
C SER A 308 -8.31 34.05 18.05
N PRO A 309 -8.77 34.77 19.11
CA PRO A 309 -8.25 36.08 19.50
C PRO A 309 -6.99 36.00 20.37
N VAL A 310 -6.55 34.79 20.75
CA VAL A 310 -5.41 34.56 21.65
C VAL A 310 -4.49 33.48 21.09
N LEU A 311 -3.22 33.50 21.49
CA LEU A 311 -2.29 32.42 21.18
C LEU A 311 -2.50 31.24 22.13
N SER A 312 -2.40 30.03 21.59
CA SER A 312 -2.27 28.84 22.43
C SER A 312 -0.99 28.92 23.26
N ALA A 313 -1.03 28.41 24.49
CA ALA A 313 0.09 28.48 25.42
C ALA A 313 0.25 27.18 26.20
N TYR A 314 1.46 26.92 26.70
CA TYR A 314 1.70 25.91 27.73
C TYR A 314 1.83 26.59 29.10
N TYR A 315 1.49 25.85 30.15
CA TYR A 315 1.68 26.32 31.52
C TYR A 315 3.16 26.55 31.83
N GLY A 316 3.49 27.73 32.34
CA GLY A 316 4.84 28.10 32.72
C GLY A 316 5.18 29.56 32.40
N PRO A 317 6.48 29.89 32.19
CA PRO A 317 6.86 31.24 31.81
C PRO A 317 6.21 31.68 30.49
N SER A 318 6.07 32.99 30.30
CA SER A 318 5.50 33.55 29.05
C SER A 318 6.25 33.02 27.83
N GLY A 319 5.52 32.43 26.88
CA GLY A 319 6.09 31.81 25.68
C GLY A 319 6.58 30.36 25.86
N ALA A 320 6.18 29.68 26.94
CA ALA A 320 6.47 28.27 27.14
C ALA A 320 6.00 27.43 25.94
N THR A 321 6.90 26.55 25.48
CA THR A 321 6.68 25.54 24.45
C THR A 321 6.42 24.19 25.09
N GLN A 322 6.13 23.19 24.26
CA GLN A 322 5.95 21.81 24.72
C GLN A 322 7.17 21.27 25.49
N ASP A 323 8.38 21.71 25.13
CA ASP A 323 9.64 21.19 25.66
C ASP A 323 10.04 21.81 27.00
N ASN A 324 9.63 23.07 27.24
CA ASN A 324 10.01 23.81 28.46
C ASN A 324 8.82 24.17 29.37
N ALA A 325 7.64 23.62 29.09
CA ALA A 325 6.46 23.76 29.94
C ALA A 325 6.75 23.33 31.39
N THR A 326 6.21 24.07 32.36
CA THR A 326 6.26 23.67 33.76
C THR A 326 5.32 22.47 33.95
N LEU A 327 5.86 21.37 34.47
CA LEU A 327 5.10 20.14 34.68
C LEU A 327 4.28 20.20 35.97
N VAL A 328 3.09 19.60 35.94
CA VAL A 328 2.19 19.48 37.09
C VAL A 328 2.12 18.03 37.53
N THR A 329 2.64 17.71 38.70
CA THR A 329 2.57 16.35 39.28
C THR A 329 1.38 16.22 40.22
N LEU A 330 0.53 15.23 39.98
CA LEU A 330 -0.63 14.90 40.80
C LEU A 330 -0.41 13.57 41.52
N GLN A 331 -0.53 13.58 42.85
CA GLN A 331 -0.55 12.39 43.71
C GLN A 331 -1.99 11.91 43.98
N PRO A 332 -2.19 10.66 44.45
CA PRO A 332 -3.50 10.15 44.86
C PRO A 332 -4.22 11.10 45.85
N ALA A 333 -5.47 11.46 45.56
CA ALA A 333 -6.32 12.35 46.36
C ALA A 333 -5.74 13.77 46.59
N GLN A 334 -4.76 14.20 45.79
CA GLN A 334 -4.17 15.53 45.90
C GLN A 334 -4.98 16.56 45.11
N THR A 335 -5.16 17.74 45.71
CA THR A 335 -5.56 18.95 44.97
C THR A 335 -4.33 19.82 44.73
N VAL A 336 -4.00 20.09 43.47
CA VAL A 336 -2.98 21.07 43.07
C VAL A 336 -3.66 22.34 42.61
N THR A 337 -3.26 23.48 43.18
CA THR A 337 -3.82 24.80 42.90
C THR A 337 -2.77 25.72 42.28
N GLY A 338 -3.19 26.87 41.76
CA GLY A 338 -2.28 27.90 41.28
C GLY A 338 -1.71 27.67 39.88
N ILE A 339 -2.34 26.80 39.07
CA ILE A 339 -1.98 26.56 37.67
C ILE A 339 -2.49 27.75 36.83
N ASN A 340 -1.83 28.89 36.98
CA ASN A 340 -2.28 30.16 36.40
C ASN A 340 -1.52 30.45 35.09
N GLN A 341 -2.24 30.90 34.06
CA GLN A 341 -1.64 31.27 32.79
C GLN A 341 -2.25 32.56 32.24
N THR A 342 -1.40 33.46 31.74
CA THR A 342 -1.85 34.64 30.99
C THR A 342 -1.67 34.39 29.50
N LEU A 343 -2.73 34.57 28.71
CA LEU A 343 -2.72 34.40 27.26
C LEU A 343 -2.39 35.72 26.55
N ILE A 344 -1.64 35.61 25.46
CA ILE A 344 -1.22 36.74 24.63
C ILE A 344 -2.25 36.94 23.51
N ALA A 345 -2.56 38.20 23.18
CA ALA A 345 -3.43 38.53 22.07
C ALA A 345 -2.83 38.04 20.73
N ALA A 346 -3.61 37.28 19.97
CA ALA A 346 -3.22 36.82 18.64
C ALA A 346 -3.46 37.91 17.60
N ALA A 347 -2.62 37.93 16.58
CA ALA A 347 -2.91 38.67 15.36
C ALA A 347 -4.00 37.96 14.54
N LYS A 348 -4.67 38.72 13.67
CA LYS A 348 -5.68 38.25 12.74
C LYS A 348 -5.43 38.77 11.33
N ILE A 349 -5.63 37.90 10.34
CA ILE A 349 -5.62 38.27 8.92
C ILE A 349 -7.03 38.04 8.35
N LYS A 350 -7.67 39.11 7.89
CA LYS A 350 -8.99 39.10 7.26
C LYS A 350 -8.88 39.34 5.78
N GLY A 351 -9.83 38.83 5.01
CA GLY A 351 -9.93 39.12 3.58
C GLY A 351 -11.18 38.53 2.98
N LYS A 352 -11.26 38.60 1.65
CA LYS A 352 -12.35 38.02 0.88
C LYS A 352 -11.81 37.27 -0.32
N VAL A 353 -12.39 36.12 -0.61
CA VAL A 353 -12.14 35.35 -1.82
C VAL A 353 -13.31 35.53 -2.77
N THR A 354 -13.02 35.85 -4.03
CA THR A 354 -14.02 35.89 -5.10
C THR A 354 -13.79 34.74 -6.05
N VAL A 355 -14.87 34.10 -6.50
CA VAL A 355 -14.81 32.99 -7.44
C VAL A 355 -15.60 33.31 -8.72
N PRO A 356 -15.26 32.69 -9.86
CA PRO A 356 -16.02 32.81 -11.11
C PRO A 356 -17.45 32.26 -10.97
N ALA A 357 -18.32 32.63 -11.91
CA ALA A 357 -19.70 32.12 -11.95
C ALA A 357 -19.72 30.58 -12.04
N GLY A 358 -20.66 29.96 -11.32
CA GLY A 358 -20.77 28.49 -11.22
C GLY A 358 -19.97 27.86 -10.08
N PHE A 359 -19.13 28.63 -9.39
CA PHE A 359 -18.40 28.18 -8.20
C PHE A 359 -18.96 28.80 -6.91
N SER A 360 -18.72 28.13 -5.79
CA SER A 360 -19.04 28.57 -4.44
C SER A 360 -17.85 29.30 -3.82
N ALA A 361 -18.08 30.50 -3.29
CA ALA A 361 -17.08 31.21 -2.49
C ALA A 361 -16.95 30.62 -1.06
N SER A 362 -17.86 29.74 -0.64
CA SER A 362 -17.87 29.11 0.68
C SER A 362 -16.95 27.90 0.78
N GLY A 363 -16.31 27.72 1.93
CA GLY A 363 -15.52 26.53 2.25
C GLY A 363 -14.14 26.48 1.61
N ILE A 364 -13.67 27.59 1.02
CA ILE A 364 -12.30 27.72 0.52
C ILE A 364 -11.39 27.87 1.74
N MET A 365 -10.39 27.01 1.86
CA MET A 365 -9.45 27.07 2.96
C MET A 365 -8.37 28.09 2.65
N VAL A 366 -8.26 29.12 3.49
CA VAL A 366 -7.18 30.10 3.45
C VAL A 366 -6.20 29.78 4.57
N THR A 367 -4.98 29.43 4.19
CA THR A 367 -3.94 28.97 5.11
C THR A 367 -2.83 30.00 5.20
N ALA A 368 -2.50 30.42 6.42
CA ALA A 368 -1.31 31.20 6.70
C ALA A 368 -0.12 30.25 6.96
N LYS A 369 0.92 30.38 6.13
CA LYS A 369 2.15 29.59 6.21
C LYS A 369 3.35 30.48 6.56
N ALA A 370 4.26 29.94 7.37
CA ALA A 370 5.50 30.61 7.71
C ALA A 370 6.34 30.89 6.44
N THR A 371 7.06 32.01 6.40
CA THR A 371 7.83 32.43 5.21
C THR A 371 9.11 31.64 5.00
N THR A 372 9.65 31.02 6.05
CA THR A 372 10.96 30.33 6.06
C THR A 372 10.90 28.91 5.49
N ASP A 373 9.90 28.13 5.90
CA ASP A 373 9.78 26.70 5.61
C ASP A 373 8.38 26.30 5.11
N LEU A 374 7.48 27.29 4.93
CA LEU A 374 6.08 27.08 4.54
C LEU A 374 5.31 26.19 5.53
N ALA A 375 5.76 26.09 6.78
CA ALA A 375 5.03 25.39 7.83
C ALA A 375 3.64 26.01 8.01
N TRP A 376 2.63 25.14 8.15
CA TRP A 376 1.28 25.57 8.48
C TRP A 376 1.26 26.21 9.88
N VAL A 377 0.63 27.38 10.02
CA VAL A 377 0.52 28.10 11.30
C VAL A 377 -0.93 28.19 11.76
N SER A 378 -1.82 28.65 10.87
CA SER A 378 -3.26 28.74 11.12
C SER A 378 -4.01 28.81 9.80
N SER A 379 -5.32 28.58 9.85
CA SER A 379 -6.18 28.62 8.66
C SER A 379 -7.62 29.01 9.00
N ALA A 380 -8.35 29.49 8.00
CA ALA A 380 -9.77 29.76 8.09
C ALA A 380 -10.48 29.31 6.80
N GLN A 381 -11.72 28.89 6.93
CA GLN A 381 -12.60 28.69 5.78
C GLN A 381 -13.36 29.98 5.46
N THR A 382 -13.56 30.23 4.18
CA THR A 382 -14.43 31.31 3.72
C THR A 382 -15.90 31.01 3.99
N ASP A 383 -16.67 32.05 4.34
CA ASP A 383 -18.12 31.98 4.44
C ASP A 383 -18.81 32.02 3.06
N SER A 384 -20.14 32.03 3.05
CA SER A 384 -20.95 32.10 1.81
C SER A 384 -20.71 33.34 0.96
N THR A 385 -20.17 34.40 1.53
CA THR A 385 -19.79 35.64 0.82
C THR A 385 -18.35 35.62 0.34
N GLY A 386 -17.56 34.61 0.74
CA GLY A 386 -16.13 34.51 0.49
C GLY A 386 -15.27 35.17 1.56
N ALA A 387 -15.85 35.74 2.62
CA ALA A 387 -15.07 36.41 3.67
C ALA A 387 -14.39 35.37 4.58
N PHE A 388 -13.18 35.68 5.04
CA PHE A 388 -12.44 34.83 5.98
C PHE A 388 -11.75 35.67 7.06
N SER A 389 -11.47 35.05 8.22
CA SER A 389 -10.66 35.61 9.31
C SER A 389 -9.79 34.51 9.90
N ILE A 390 -8.48 34.58 9.64
CA ILE A 390 -7.49 33.68 10.23
C ILE A 390 -7.07 34.27 11.58
N GLY A 391 -7.40 33.60 12.67
CA GLY A 391 -6.97 33.96 14.02
C GLY A 391 -5.84 33.07 14.55
N GLY A 392 -5.40 33.33 15.78
CA GLY A 392 -4.37 32.53 16.46
C GLY A 392 -2.95 32.73 15.92
N LEU A 393 -2.70 33.81 15.17
CA LEU A 393 -1.40 34.07 14.55
C LEU A 393 -0.46 34.78 15.53
N PRO A 394 0.76 34.25 15.78
CA PRO A 394 1.83 35.02 16.42
C PRO A 394 2.23 36.26 15.59
N ALA A 395 2.92 37.22 16.20
CA ALA A 395 3.57 38.28 15.43
C ALA A 395 4.61 37.69 14.47
N GLY A 396 4.62 38.13 13.21
CA GLY A 396 5.45 37.51 12.18
C GLY A 396 5.00 37.86 10.76
N SER A 397 5.61 37.22 9.77
CA SER A 397 5.26 37.37 8.35
C SER A 397 4.83 36.04 7.75
N TYR A 398 3.70 36.05 7.04
CA TYR A 398 3.03 34.85 6.53
C TYR A 398 2.72 34.93 5.04
N LYS A 399 2.79 33.80 4.34
CA LYS A 399 2.26 33.65 2.98
C LYS A 399 0.89 32.99 3.03
N LEU A 400 -0.06 33.49 2.24
CA LEU A 400 -1.41 32.95 2.19
C LEU A 400 -1.57 31.99 1.01
N GLN A 401 -2.02 30.77 1.29
CA GLN A 401 -2.41 29.77 0.32
C GLN A 401 -3.93 29.59 0.33
N TYR A 402 -4.56 29.55 -0.84
CA TYR A 402 -5.99 29.41 -1.04
C TYR A 402 -6.28 28.06 -1.68
N SER A 403 -6.98 27.20 -0.95
CA SER A 403 -7.27 25.83 -1.36
C SER A 403 -8.77 25.56 -1.44
N PRO A 404 -9.33 25.41 -2.66
CA PRO A 404 -10.77 25.26 -2.87
C PRO A 404 -11.31 23.85 -2.61
N PHE A 405 -10.43 22.83 -2.48
CA PHE A 405 -10.66 21.41 -2.13
C PHE A 405 -11.72 20.59 -2.88
N ASN A 406 -12.91 21.11 -3.16
CA ASN A 406 -14.04 20.39 -3.77
C ASN A 406 -14.54 21.03 -5.08
N GLN A 407 -13.78 21.96 -5.66
CA GLN A 407 -14.17 22.72 -6.84
C GLN A 407 -13.05 22.72 -7.86
N ASN A 408 -13.38 22.77 -9.15
CA ASN A 408 -12.41 22.85 -10.24
C ASN A 408 -11.78 24.27 -10.36
N LEU A 409 -11.21 24.75 -9.26
CA LEU A 409 -10.47 25.99 -9.11
C LEU A 409 -9.02 25.64 -8.77
N LEU A 410 -8.07 26.49 -9.16
CA LEU A 410 -6.66 26.29 -8.85
C LEU A 410 -6.39 26.46 -7.36
N ASP A 411 -5.52 25.61 -6.82
CA ASP A 411 -4.75 25.97 -5.63
C ASP A 411 -3.79 27.11 -6.01
N GLN A 412 -3.84 28.22 -5.28
CA GLN A 412 -3.01 29.38 -5.57
C GLN A 412 -2.56 30.09 -4.29
N TRP A 413 -1.46 30.83 -4.42
CA TRP A 413 -0.94 31.73 -3.42
C TRP A 413 -1.40 33.15 -3.71
N GLN A 414 -1.39 33.99 -2.68
CA GLN A 414 -1.85 35.38 -2.75
C GLN A 414 -1.28 36.13 -3.96
N GLY A 415 -2.16 36.84 -4.68
CA GLY A 415 -1.84 37.51 -5.93
C GLY A 415 -1.87 36.60 -7.16
N GLN A 416 -2.71 35.57 -7.15
CA GLN A 416 -2.89 34.57 -8.22
C GLN A 416 -1.59 33.87 -8.63
N LYS A 417 -0.72 33.57 -7.66
CA LYS A 417 0.58 32.93 -7.92
C LYS A 417 0.45 31.42 -7.77
N GLN A 418 1.10 30.65 -8.63
CA GLN A 418 1.14 29.18 -8.49
C GLN A 418 2.21 28.73 -7.49
N ASP A 419 3.27 29.54 -7.33
CA ASP A 419 4.38 29.26 -6.44
C ASP A 419 4.43 30.21 -5.25
N ALA A 420 4.77 29.66 -4.08
CA ALA A 420 4.93 30.42 -2.86
C ALA A 420 6.00 31.51 -3.00
N SER A 421 7.09 31.25 -3.72
CA SER A 421 8.22 32.17 -3.91
C SER A 421 7.81 33.49 -4.58
N ALA A 422 6.82 33.44 -5.47
CA ALA A 422 6.30 34.60 -6.19
C ALA A 422 5.21 35.37 -5.41
N SER A 423 4.74 34.84 -4.28
CA SER A 423 3.71 35.45 -3.44
C SER A 423 4.30 36.35 -2.36
N VAL A 424 3.65 37.50 -2.13
CA VAL A 424 4.07 38.50 -1.14
C VAL A 424 3.64 38.06 0.27
N ALA A 425 4.51 38.30 1.25
CA ALA A 425 4.20 38.00 2.65
C ALA A 425 3.40 39.13 3.32
N VAL A 426 2.50 38.76 4.23
CA VAL A 426 1.72 39.66 5.07
C VAL A 426 2.35 39.68 6.46
N ALA A 427 2.86 40.84 6.87
CA ALA A 427 3.42 41.05 8.21
C ALA A 427 2.32 41.48 9.19
N VAL A 428 2.31 40.90 10.39
CA VAL A 428 1.41 41.23 11.47
C VAL A 428 2.15 41.38 12.81
N THR A 429 1.70 42.29 13.66
CA THR A 429 2.19 42.47 15.03
C THR A 429 1.20 41.89 16.05
N THR A 430 1.63 41.72 17.30
CA THR A 430 0.80 41.16 18.39
C THR A 430 -0.54 41.88 18.51
N GLY A 431 -1.64 41.12 18.55
CA GLY A 431 -3.01 41.64 18.66
C GLY A 431 -3.53 42.40 17.44
N GLN A 432 -2.73 42.58 16.38
CA GLN A 432 -3.14 43.34 15.20
C GLN A 432 -4.17 42.56 14.37
N THR A 433 -5.22 43.24 13.92
CA THR A 433 -6.08 42.74 12.84
C THR A 433 -5.76 43.50 11.55
N ILE A 434 -5.34 42.79 10.51
CA ILE A 434 -5.11 43.36 9.18
C ILE A 434 -6.11 42.80 8.17
N SER A 435 -6.51 43.62 7.21
CA SER A 435 -7.31 43.20 6.06
C SER A 435 -6.41 43.16 4.81
N VAL A 436 -6.38 42.02 4.11
CA VAL A 436 -5.71 41.86 2.83
C VAL A 436 -6.66 42.16 1.67
N ALA A 437 -6.09 42.45 0.50
CA ALA A 437 -6.87 42.61 -0.73
C ALA A 437 -7.64 41.33 -1.08
N ASN A 438 -8.75 41.50 -1.81
CA ASN A 438 -9.56 40.36 -2.24
C ASN A 438 -8.77 39.47 -3.20
N GLU A 439 -8.83 38.16 -2.98
CA GLU A 439 -8.18 37.17 -3.85
C GLU A 439 -9.21 36.59 -4.83
N ALA A 440 -8.94 36.70 -6.12
CA ALA A 440 -9.77 36.08 -7.15
C ALA A 440 -9.21 34.71 -7.54
N LEU A 441 -9.96 33.64 -7.26
CA LEU A 441 -9.54 32.29 -7.67
C LEU A 441 -9.74 32.07 -9.17
N VAL A 442 -8.80 31.35 -9.76
CA VAL A 442 -8.77 31.06 -11.20
C VAL A 442 -9.39 29.68 -11.47
N PRO A 443 -10.25 29.51 -12.49
CA PRO A 443 -10.71 28.20 -12.94
C PRO A 443 -9.54 27.29 -13.33
N GLY A 444 -9.57 26.06 -12.85
CA GLY A 444 -8.68 25.02 -13.33
C GLY A 444 -9.15 24.47 -14.68
N ALA A 445 -8.21 24.19 -15.58
CA ALA A 445 -8.48 23.36 -16.75
C ALA A 445 -8.75 21.91 -16.31
N ALA A 446 -9.45 21.18 -17.17
CA ALA A 446 -9.74 19.76 -17.00
C ALA A 446 -9.39 19.01 -18.28
N VAL A 447 -8.82 17.81 -18.14
CA VAL A 447 -8.46 16.92 -19.24
C VAL A 447 -9.07 15.56 -18.97
N SER A 448 -9.86 15.01 -19.89
CA SER A 448 -10.45 13.68 -19.74
C SER A 448 -10.42 12.86 -21.02
N GLY A 449 -10.43 11.54 -20.85
CA GLY A 449 -10.32 10.61 -21.94
C GLY A 449 -10.55 9.17 -21.55
N THR A 450 -10.31 8.28 -22.50
CA THR A 450 -10.37 6.83 -22.33
C THR A 450 -9.07 6.16 -22.74
N LEU A 451 -8.68 5.16 -21.96
CA LEU A 451 -7.62 4.20 -22.23
C LEU A 451 -8.28 2.84 -22.46
N SER A 452 -8.27 2.36 -23.71
CA SER A 452 -8.66 0.99 -24.03
C SER A 452 -7.52 0.06 -23.61
N VAL A 453 -7.81 -0.87 -22.70
CA VAL A 453 -6.85 -1.89 -22.23
C VAL A 453 -7.29 -3.28 -22.68
N PRO A 454 -6.36 -4.27 -22.76
CA PRO A 454 -6.70 -5.64 -23.12
C PRO A 454 -7.75 -6.26 -22.18
N ALA A 455 -8.55 -7.19 -22.72
CA ALA A 455 -9.55 -7.91 -21.94
C ALA A 455 -8.91 -8.64 -20.75
N GLY A 456 -9.51 -8.50 -19.56
CA GLY A 456 -9.02 -9.09 -18.31
C GLY A 456 -8.06 -8.20 -17.50
N SER A 457 -7.50 -7.13 -18.08
CA SER A 457 -6.52 -6.26 -17.41
C SER A 457 -7.11 -5.27 -16.40
N PHE A 458 -8.44 -5.10 -16.35
CA PHE A 458 -9.11 -4.19 -15.40
C PHE A 458 -9.13 -4.70 -13.95
N SER A 459 -8.76 -5.95 -13.72
CA SER A 459 -8.56 -6.49 -12.37
C SER A 459 -7.29 -5.94 -11.70
N GLN A 460 -6.45 -5.20 -12.44
CA GLN A 460 -5.18 -4.64 -11.98
C GLN A 460 -5.18 -3.12 -12.06
N ALA A 461 -4.28 -2.49 -11.29
CA ALA A 461 -4.23 -1.05 -11.19
C ALA A 461 -3.65 -0.43 -12.47
N ASN A 462 -4.46 0.43 -13.12
CA ASN A 462 -4.05 1.21 -14.29
C ASN A 462 -4.09 2.69 -13.93
N TYR A 463 -3.07 3.44 -14.35
CA TYR A 463 -2.92 4.85 -14.00
C TYR A 463 -2.59 5.69 -15.23
N ALA A 464 -3.18 6.88 -15.26
CA ALA A 464 -2.79 7.96 -16.14
C ALA A 464 -2.10 9.05 -15.31
N ALA A 465 -0.97 9.56 -15.79
CA ALA A 465 -0.29 10.71 -15.21
C ALA A 465 -0.23 11.84 -16.24
N LEU A 466 -0.48 13.06 -15.79
CA LEU A 466 -0.34 14.27 -16.57
C LEU A 466 0.99 14.94 -16.17
N VAL A 467 1.88 15.11 -17.13
CA VAL A 467 3.27 15.55 -16.91
C VAL A 467 3.50 16.90 -17.57
N GLY A 468 3.92 17.89 -16.78
CA GLY A 468 4.31 19.22 -17.25
C GLY A 468 5.83 19.41 -17.22
N PRO A 469 6.34 20.64 -17.50
CA PRO A 469 7.77 20.93 -17.53
C PRO A 469 8.52 20.63 -16.22
N GLY A 470 7.82 20.73 -15.08
CA GLY A 470 8.38 20.44 -13.75
C GLY A 470 8.21 19.00 -13.26
N GLY A 471 7.68 18.09 -14.11
CA GLY A 471 7.38 16.70 -13.75
C GLY A 471 5.88 16.40 -13.68
N VAL A 472 5.51 15.37 -12.91
CA VAL A 472 4.11 14.93 -12.77
C VAL A 472 3.29 16.02 -12.07
N VAL A 473 2.24 16.49 -12.73
CA VAL A 473 1.32 17.53 -12.25
C VAL A 473 0.09 16.92 -11.59
N SER A 474 -0.44 15.84 -12.17
CA SER A 474 -1.61 15.14 -11.63
C SER A 474 -1.54 13.66 -12.00
N GLN A 475 -2.15 12.80 -11.19
CA GLN A 475 -2.34 11.39 -11.48
C GLN A 475 -3.81 11.01 -11.30
N ALA A 476 -4.29 10.08 -12.11
CA ALA A 476 -5.65 9.55 -12.05
C ALA A 476 -5.62 8.03 -12.26
N SER A 477 -6.42 7.31 -11.48
CA SER A 477 -6.71 5.91 -11.80
C SER A 477 -7.56 5.84 -13.06
N VAL A 478 -7.28 4.85 -13.90
CA VAL A 478 -8.14 4.50 -15.03
C VAL A 478 -9.21 3.55 -14.50
N ASP A 479 -10.48 3.90 -14.64
CA ASP A 479 -11.58 3.09 -14.13
C ASP A 479 -11.84 1.84 -14.99
N ASN A 480 -12.80 1.00 -14.57
CA ASN A 480 -13.15 -0.25 -15.25
C ASN A 480 -13.79 -0.05 -16.64
N THR A 481 -14.15 1.17 -17.02
CA THR A 481 -14.61 1.56 -18.36
C THR A 481 -13.48 2.08 -19.23
N GLY A 482 -12.27 2.21 -18.67
CA GLY A 482 -11.12 2.84 -19.30
C GLY A 482 -11.08 4.35 -19.13
N SER A 483 -12.00 4.97 -18.37
CA SER A 483 -12.06 6.42 -18.27
C SER A 483 -11.02 6.96 -17.28
N PHE A 484 -10.44 8.11 -17.62
CA PHE A 484 -9.56 8.88 -16.74
C PHE A 484 -9.87 10.38 -16.85
N SER A 485 -9.62 11.12 -15.77
CA SER A 485 -9.77 12.58 -15.79
C SER A 485 -8.80 13.26 -14.82
N PHE A 486 -8.35 14.43 -15.24
CA PHE A 486 -7.53 15.36 -14.48
C PHE A 486 -8.30 16.68 -14.36
N SER A 487 -8.24 17.30 -13.20
CA SER A 487 -8.90 18.59 -12.93
C SER A 487 -7.96 19.49 -12.15
N ARG A 488 -8.32 20.77 -12.01
CA ARG A 488 -7.54 21.82 -11.32
C ARG A 488 -6.17 22.05 -11.92
N LEU A 489 -6.09 21.89 -13.23
CA LEU A 489 -4.86 22.06 -13.95
C LEU A 489 -4.63 23.55 -14.25
N PRO A 490 -3.44 24.07 -14.00
CA PRO A 490 -3.02 25.32 -14.62
C PRO A 490 -3.21 25.29 -16.14
N ALA A 491 -3.29 26.47 -16.76
CA ALA A 491 -3.16 26.55 -18.21
C ALA A 491 -1.73 26.16 -18.60
N GLY A 492 -1.58 25.36 -19.66
CA GLY A 492 -0.28 24.86 -20.05
C GLY A 492 -0.33 23.72 -21.06
N THR A 493 0.85 23.17 -21.35
CA THR A 493 1.05 22.04 -22.24
C THR A 493 1.59 20.87 -21.44
N TYR A 494 0.95 19.71 -21.60
CA TYR A 494 1.20 18.53 -20.78
C TYR A 494 1.33 17.28 -21.64
N ALA A 495 2.18 16.33 -21.27
CA ALA A 495 2.12 14.96 -21.77
C ALA A 495 1.16 14.13 -20.91
N ILE A 496 0.50 13.13 -21.50
CA ILE A 496 -0.20 12.08 -20.74
C ILE A 496 0.60 10.79 -20.85
N GLU A 497 0.88 10.21 -19.71
CA GLU A 497 1.63 8.96 -19.53
C GLU A 497 0.71 7.91 -18.92
N PHE A 498 0.80 6.66 -19.37
CA PHE A 498 0.03 5.55 -18.83
C PHE A 498 0.97 4.52 -18.20
N ASN A 499 0.67 4.11 -16.97
CA ASN A 499 1.40 3.08 -16.23
C ASN A 499 2.92 3.31 -16.09
N ARG A 500 3.37 4.57 -16.20
CA ARG A 500 4.79 4.94 -16.15
C ARG A 500 5.39 5.09 -14.74
N SER A 501 4.66 4.68 -13.71
CA SER A 501 5.20 4.65 -12.34
C SER A 501 6.05 3.40 -12.13
N SER A 502 7.29 3.57 -11.66
CA SER A 502 8.16 2.42 -11.33
C SER A 502 7.64 1.66 -10.12
N GLY A 503 7.75 0.33 -10.15
CA GLY A 503 7.22 -0.57 -9.10
C GLY A 503 5.72 -0.88 -9.21
N LEU A 504 5.03 -0.37 -10.23
CA LEU A 504 3.62 -0.70 -10.49
C LEU A 504 3.47 -2.17 -10.90
N THR A 505 2.58 -2.89 -10.22
CA THR A 505 2.15 -4.24 -10.62
C THR A 505 0.97 -4.14 -11.57
N THR A 506 1.20 -4.46 -12.84
CA THR A 506 0.19 -4.43 -13.90
C THR A 506 0.62 -5.35 -15.04
N ASP A 507 -0.33 -5.92 -15.78
CA ASP A 507 -0.09 -6.68 -17.01
C ASP A 507 -0.11 -5.79 -18.26
N VAL A 508 -0.35 -4.48 -18.11
CA VAL A 508 -0.41 -3.51 -19.20
C VAL A 508 0.94 -2.81 -19.35
N GLU A 509 1.38 -2.57 -20.58
CA GLU A 509 2.63 -1.84 -20.83
C GLU A 509 2.59 -0.41 -20.27
N ALA A 510 3.78 0.17 -20.09
CA ALA A 510 3.93 1.62 -19.95
C ALA A 510 3.88 2.28 -21.34
N SER A 511 3.17 3.40 -21.46
CA SER A 511 3.03 4.09 -22.74
C SER A 511 2.80 5.58 -22.57
N PHE A 512 2.87 6.31 -23.68
CA PHE A 512 2.49 7.71 -23.80
C PHE A 512 1.20 7.82 -24.62
N PHE A 513 0.54 8.97 -24.46
CA PHE A 513 -0.65 9.34 -25.22
C PHE A 513 -0.52 9.12 -26.72
N LYS A 514 -1.63 8.70 -27.36
CA LYS A 514 -1.72 8.34 -28.79
C LYS A 514 -0.89 7.11 -29.14
N ASP A 515 -0.95 6.11 -28.27
CA ASP A 515 -0.48 4.73 -28.51
C ASP A 515 1.02 4.68 -28.76
N LYS A 516 1.74 5.66 -28.21
CA LYS A 516 3.18 5.82 -28.34
C LYS A 516 3.84 4.95 -27.28
N SER A 517 4.68 4.02 -27.72
CA SER A 517 5.39 3.14 -26.79
C SER A 517 6.37 3.95 -25.93
N GLU A 518 6.52 3.55 -24.67
CA GLU A 518 7.52 4.13 -23.79
C GLU A 518 8.94 4.05 -24.38
N SER A 519 9.25 2.98 -25.13
CA SER A 519 10.57 2.76 -25.73
C SER A 519 10.94 3.75 -26.84
N ALA A 520 9.97 4.52 -27.34
CA ALA A 520 10.22 5.64 -28.24
C ALA A 520 10.78 6.89 -27.50
N GLY A 521 10.85 6.86 -26.17
CA GLY A 521 11.39 7.92 -25.32
C GLY A 521 10.40 9.06 -25.05
N ALA A 522 10.63 9.81 -23.97
CA ALA A 522 9.72 10.88 -23.51
C ALA A 522 9.52 12.02 -24.53
N SER A 523 10.52 12.27 -25.38
CA SER A 523 10.41 13.25 -26.48
C SER A 523 9.40 12.85 -27.55
N SER A 524 8.98 11.58 -27.60
CA SER A 524 7.94 11.10 -28.54
C SER A 524 6.52 11.29 -28.03
N ALA A 525 6.34 11.71 -26.78
CA ALA A 525 5.04 11.86 -26.16
C ALA A 525 4.21 12.96 -26.84
N THR A 526 2.97 12.64 -27.21
CA THR A 526 2.04 13.63 -27.74
C THR A 526 1.55 14.54 -26.61
N THR A 527 1.71 15.84 -26.77
CA THR A 527 1.28 16.81 -25.76
C THR A 527 -0.14 17.32 -25.98
N VAL A 528 -0.80 17.67 -24.89
CA VAL A 528 -2.12 18.27 -24.80
C VAL A 528 -1.97 19.67 -24.21
N THR A 529 -2.37 20.69 -24.96
CA THR A 529 -2.45 22.07 -24.46
C THR A 529 -3.86 22.38 -24.01
N VAL A 530 -3.99 23.03 -22.85
CA VAL A 530 -5.24 23.53 -22.27
C VAL A 530 -5.10 25.00 -21.82
N ALA A 531 -6.13 25.80 -22.09
CA ALA A 531 -6.27 27.16 -21.58
C ALA A 531 -6.96 27.19 -20.21
N THR A 532 -6.92 28.35 -19.54
CA THR A 532 -7.57 28.55 -18.23
C THR A 532 -9.05 28.19 -18.27
N GLY A 533 -9.48 27.28 -17.39
CA GLY A 533 -10.87 26.82 -17.32
C GLY A 533 -11.34 25.95 -18.50
N GLU A 534 -10.47 25.60 -19.45
CA GLU A 534 -10.83 24.74 -20.58
C GLU A 534 -11.11 23.32 -20.11
N ALA A 535 -12.21 22.73 -20.58
CA ALA A 535 -12.50 21.30 -20.43
C ALA A 535 -12.18 20.58 -21.75
N LYS A 536 -11.05 19.88 -21.78
CA LYS A 536 -10.58 19.12 -22.94
C LYS A 536 -10.95 17.65 -22.79
N THR A 537 -11.94 17.21 -23.54
CA THR A 537 -12.55 15.88 -23.42
C THR A 537 -12.36 15.03 -24.67
N GLY A 538 -12.72 13.75 -24.60
CA GLY A 538 -12.72 12.85 -25.75
C GLY A 538 -11.33 12.41 -26.22
N LEU A 539 -10.31 12.53 -25.35
CA LEU A 539 -8.98 12.01 -25.63
C LEU A 539 -9.01 10.48 -25.58
N THR A 540 -8.43 9.81 -26.57
CA THR A 540 -8.44 8.34 -26.65
C THR A 540 -7.03 7.80 -26.86
N SER A 541 -6.73 6.68 -26.18
CA SER A 541 -5.54 5.85 -26.38
C SER A 541 -5.86 4.38 -26.13
N THR A 542 -4.98 3.50 -26.60
CA THR A 542 -5.02 2.05 -26.48
C THR A 542 -3.68 1.59 -25.90
N ALA A 543 -3.72 0.71 -24.89
CA ALA A 543 -2.55 0.04 -24.36
C ALA A 543 -2.53 -1.45 -24.73
N LYS A 544 -1.33 -2.01 -24.81
CA LYS A 544 -1.13 -3.44 -25.07
C LYS A 544 -0.82 -4.19 -23.78
N THR A 545 -0.97 -5.50 -23.82
CA THR A 545 -0.43 -6.39 -22.78
C THR A 545 1.09 -6.23 -22.77
N GLY A 546 1.67 -5.91 -21.62
CA GLY A 546 3.11 -5.81 -21.45
C GLY A 546 3.81 -7.16 -21.62
N GLY A 547 5.11 -7.12 -21.88
CA GLY A 547 5.98 -8.28 -21.79
C GLY A 547 6.04 -8.81 -20.36
N THR A 548 6.29 -10.11 -20.26
CA THR A 548 6.48 -10.84 -18.99
C THR A 548 7.87 -11.44 -18.97
N LEU A 549 8.61 -11.23 -17.87
CA LEU A 549 9.82 -11.98 -17.57
C LEU A 549 9.54 -12.98 -16.44
N THR A 550 9.90 -14.23 -16.66
CA THR A 550 9.89 -15.29 -15.65
C THR A 550 11.29 -15.83 -15.41
N GLY A 551 11.47 -16.52 -14.29
CA GLY A 551 12.70 -17.25 -14.00
C GLY A 551 12.67 -17.83 -12.59
N LYS A 552 13.80 -18.41 -12.17
CA LYS A 552 13.95 -19.04 -10.86
C LYS A 552 15.21 -18.58 -10.15
N ILE A 553 15.13 -18.34 -8.84
CA ILE A 553 16.27 -17.97 -8.00
C ILE A 553 16.54 -19.08 -6.98
N VAL A 554 17.79 -19.57 -6.94
CA VAL A 554 18.24 -20.62 -6.01
C VAL A 554 19.48 -20.21 -5.22
N GLY A 555 19.61 -20.71 -3.99
CA GLY A 555 20.70 -20.42 -3.07
C GLY A 555 22.02 -21.12 -3.42
N THR A 556 23.02 -20.94 -2.56
CA THR A 556 24.33 -21.60 -2.68
C THR A 556 24.25 -23.12 -2.50
N ASP A 557 23.21 -23.60 -1.83
CA ASP A 557 22.86 -25.01 -1.62
C ASP A 557 21.98 -25.59 -2.74
N GLY A 558 21.66 -24.80 -3.77
CA GLY A 558 20.77 -25.17 -4.85
C GLY A 558 19.28 -25.18 -4.48
N GLN A 559 18.93 -24.82 -3.25
CA GLN A 559 17.54 -24.78 -2.81
C GLN A 559 16.83 -23.52 -3.32
N PRO A 560 15.52 -23.60 -3.63
CA PRO A 560 14.78 -22.42 -4.04
C PRO A 560 14.70 -21.35 -2.96
N LEU A 561 14.84 -20.09 -3.38
CA LEU A 561 14.76 -18.95 -2.48
C LEU A 561 13.40 -18.27 -2.60
N ASN A 562 12.62 -18.33 -1.51
CA ASN A 562 11.32 -17.66 -1.40
C ASN A 562 11.47 -16.18 -1.02
N ASN A 563 10.53 -15.35 -1.49
CA ASN A 563 10.38 -13.94 -1.15
C ASN A 563 11.63 -13.09 -1.43
N VAL A 564 12.36 -13.42 -2.50
CA VAL A 564 13.50 -12.63 -3.00
C VAL A 564 12.94 -11.49 -3.87
N PRO A 565 13.22 -10.22 -3.55
CA PRO A 565 12.86 -9.10 -4.42
C PRO A 565 13.63 -9.17 -5.74
N VAL A 566 12.88 -9.28 -6.85
CA VAL A 566 13.38 -9.23 -8.22
C VAL A 566 12.99 -7.90 -8.84
N ARG A 567 13.95 -7.23 -9.47
CA ARG A 567 13.76 -5.99 -10.22
C ARG A 567 14.18 -6.19 -11.68
N VAL A 568 13.39 -5.64 -12.59
CA VAL A 568 13.63 -5.60 -14.04
C VAL A 568 13.68 -4.14 -14.45
N TYR A 569 14.82 -3.70 -14.97
CA TYR A 569 15.10 -2.28 -15.21
C TYR A 569 16.04 -2.10 -16.41
N THR A 570 16.10 -0.88 -16.93
CA THR A 570 17.10 -0.47 -17.92
C THR A 570 18.22 0.30 -17.22
N LYS A 571 19.47 0.05 -17.62
CA LYS A 571 20.65 0.65 -16.95
C LYS A 571 20.66 2.18 -17.02
N ASP A 572 20.16 2.73 -18.12
CA ASP A 572 20.03 4.17 -18.34
C ASP A 572 18.76 4.77 -17.71
N GLY A 573 17.89 3.94 -17.13
CA GLY A 573 16.62 4.37 -16.54
C GLY A 573 15.60 4.86 -17.58
N SER A 574 15.79 4.57 -18.87
CA SER A 574 14.91 5.03 -19.96
C SER A 574 13.51 4.41 -19.91
N LEU A 575 13.42 3.17 -19.43
CA LEU A 575 12.18 2.43 -19.24
C LEU A 575 11.92 2.21 -17.74
N VAL A 576 10.64 2.19 -17.38
CA VAL A 576 10.19 1.97 -16.01
C VAL A 576 10.70 0.67 -15.41
N THR A 577 11.05 0.74 -14.13
CA THR A 577 11.42 -0.45 -13.37
C THR A 577 10.16 -1.19 -12.95
N ARG A 578 10.15 -2.51 -13.16
CA ARG A 578 9.13 -3.44 -12.65
C ARG A 578 9.77 -4.40 -11.67
N GLY A 579 8.96 -5.07 -10.86
CA GLY A 579 9.47 -6.06 -9.93
C GLY A 579 8.39 -7.00 -9.41
N ALA A 580 8.85 -8.09 -8.81
CA ALA A 580 8.04 -9.08 -8.13
C ALA A 580 8.90 -9.79 -7.09
N ASN A 581 8.27 -10.52 -6.18
CA ASN A 581 9.01 -11.39 -5.27
C ASN A 581 8.93 -12.83 -5.78
N THR A 582 9.99 -13.61 -5.52
CA THR A 582 9.92 -15.05 -5.75
C THR A 582 8.91 -15.71 -4.81
N ILE A 583 8.26 -16.78 -5.27
CA ILE A 583 7.40 -17.63 -4.44
C ILE A 583 8.17 -18.81 -3.83
N ALA A 584 7.50 -19.70 -3.12
CA ALA A 584 8.12 -20.78 -2.34
C ALA A 584 9.02 -21.72 -3.16
N ASP A 585 8.74 -21.92 -4.44
CA ASP A 585 9.54 -22.75 -5.35
C ASP A 585 10.70 -22.00 -6.03
N GLY A 586 10.94 -20.76 -5.61
CA GLY A 586 11.97 -19.85 -6.11
C GLY A 586 11.63 -19.17 -7.42
N THR A 587 10.47 -19.41 -8.02
CA THR A 587 10.08 -18.78 -9.29
C THR A 587 9.59 -17.35 -9.08
N PHE A 588 9.79 -16.50 -10.07
CA PHE A 588 9.23 -15.14 -10.12
C PHE A 588 8.55 -14.89 -11.47
N LYS A 589 7.64 -13.92 -11.48
CA LYS A 589 6.95 -13.43 -12.68
C LYS A 589 6.82 -11.91 -12.58
N VAL A 590 7.47 -11.18 -13.48
CA VAL A 590 7.40 -9.72 -13.59
C VAL A 590 6.66 -9.37 -14.88
N THR A 591 5.54 -8.65 -14.77
CA THR A 591 4.65 -8.30 -15.90
C THR A 591 4.66 -6.80 -16.20
N GLY A 592 3.97 -6.39 -17.27
CA GLY A 592 3.75 -4.98 -17.60
C GLY A 592 4.99 -4.28 -18.16
N LEU A 593 5.90 -5.03 -18.79
CA LEU A 593 7.11 -4.49 -19.41
C LEU A 593 6.83 -3.98 -20.82
N THR A 594 7.46 -2.88 -21.20
CA THR A 594 7.44 -2.37 -22.57
C THR A 594 8.43 -3.17 -23.43
N THR A 595 8.30 -3.15 -24.76
CA THR A 595 9.34 -3.72 -25.64
C THR A 595 10.68 -3.04 -25.39
N GLY A 596 11.70 -3.81 -25.02
CA GLY A 596 12.99 -3.26 -24.60
C GLY A 596 14.03 -4.31 -24.24
N SER A 597 15.20 -3.83 -23.82
CA SER A 597 16.33 -4.65 -23.39
C SER A 597 16.66 -4.33 -21.93
N TYR A 598 16.43 -5.31 -21.05
CA TYR A 598 16.43 -5.12 -19.60
C TYR A 598 17.59 -5.86 -18.91
N LEU A 599 17.96 -5.36 -17.73
CA LEU A 599 18.69 -6.11 -16.72
C LEU A 599 17.71 -6.64 -15.68
N VAL A 600 18.00 -7.83 -15.16
CA VAL A 600 17.27 -8.42 -14.04
C VAL A 600 18.22 -8.48 -12.85
N SER A 601 17.76 -8.07 -11.67
CA SER A 601 18.50 -8.21 -10.42
C SER A 601 17.62 -8.83 -9.35
N ALA A 602 18.17 -9.78 -8.59
CA ALA A 602 17.55 -10.34 -7.41
C ALA A 602 18.46 -10.11 -6.20
N ASN A 603 17.97 -9.40 -5.17
CA ASN A 603 18.78 -9.01 -4.01
C ASN A 603 18.31 -9.74 -2.75
N MET A 604 19.19 -10.53 -2.14
CA MET A 604 18.95 -11.22 -0.87
C MET A 604 19.42 -10.36 0.31
N ILE A 605 18.47 -9.64 0.92
CA ILE A 605 18.66 -8.89 2.18
C ILE A 605 18.35 -9.84 3.36
N PRO A 606 19.13 -9.82 4.46
CA PRO A 606 19.06 -10.85 5.50
C PRO A 606 17.75 -10.82 6.29
N THR A 607 16.87 -11.78 6.03
CA THR A 607 15.72 -12.12 6.89
C THR A 607 15.72 -13.60 7.34
N ARG A 608 16.77 -14.37 6.99
CA ARG A 608 16.99 -15.78 7.43
C ARG A 608 18.41 -15.98 7.99
N PRO A 609 18.68 -17.07 8.73
CA PRO A 609 19.98 -17.34 9.39
C PRO A 609 21.19 -17.50 8.45
N SER A 610 21.01 -17.41 7.13
CA SER A 610 22.01 -17.69 6.09
C SER A 610 22.92 -16.51 5.72
N GLY A 611 22.77 -15.34 6.35
CA GLY A 611 23.52 -14.13 5.98
C GLY A 611 23.06 -13.53 4.63
N SER A 612 23.60 -12.35 4.27
CA SER A 612 23.29 -11.71 2.97
C SER A 612 24.07 -12.40 1.85
N LEU A 613 23.37 -12.93 0.85
CA LEU A 613 23.98 -13.50 -0.36
C LEU A 613 24.33 -12.43 -1.41
N GLY A 614 24.05 -11.16 -1.13
CA GLY A 614 24.23 -10.05 -2.06
C GLY A 614 23.19 -10.04 -3.19
N THR A 615 23.55 -9.41 -4.31
CA THR A 615 22.70 -9.30 -5.51
C THR A 615 23.24 -10.19 -6.62
N ILE A 616 22.33 -10.91 -7.27
CA ILE A 616 22.59 -11.67 -8.50
C ILE A 616 21.89 -10.99 -9.67
N PHE A 617 22.54 -10.96 -10.84
CA PHE A 617 22.02 -10.29 -12.03
C PHE A 617 21.77 -11.29 -13.18
N SER A 618 21.00 -10.86 -14.18
CA SER A 618 20.79 -11.59 -15.44
C SER A 618 22.13 -12.02 -16.06
N GLY A 619 22.19 -13.23 -16.60
CA GLY A 619 23.44 -13.86 -17.00
C GLY A 619 24.15 -14.61 -15.86
N ASN A 620 23.53 -14.67 -14.68
CA ASN A 620 24.01 -15.41 -13.52
C ASN A 620 25.39 -14.91 -13.02
N VAL A 621 25.47 -13.58 -12.84
CA VAL A 621 26.68 -12.87 -12.40
C VAL A 621 26.42 -12.06 -11.12
N LYS A 622 27.49 -11.66 -10.42
CA LYS A 622 27.41 -10.92 -9.14
C LYS A 622 27.58 -9.40 -9.28
N THR A 623 27.87 -8.91 -10.48
CA THR A 623 28.06 -7.48 -10.74
C THR A 623 27.17 -7.03 -11.89
N GLU A 624 26.60 -5.84 -11.75
CA GLU A 624 25.74 -5.26 -12.79
C GLU A 624 26.48 -5.07 -14.12
N GLY A 625 27.76 -4.71 -14.07
CA GLY A 625 28.58 -4.51 -15.29
C GLY A 625 28.79 -5.77 -16.14
N ALA A 626 28.63 -6.96 -15.54
CA ALA A 626 28.73 -8.24 -16.25
C ALA A 626 27.36 -8.81 -16.64
N ALA A 627 26.27 -8.13 -16.30
CA ALA A 627 24.92 -8.65 -16.49
C ALA A 627 24.56 -8.74 -17.98
N SER A 628 23.90 -9.83 -18.37
CA SER A 628 23.43 -9.98 -19.74
C SER A 628 22.11 -9.24 -19.94
N ASN A 629 21.95 -8.60 -21.09
CA ASN A 629 20.69 -8.00 -21.50
C ASN A 629 19.63 -9.07 -21.81
N VAL A 630 18.42 -8.85 -21.30
CA VAL A 630 17.24 -9.68 -21.56
C VAL A 630 16.26 -8.88 -22.41
N GLY A 631 16.09 -9.28 -23.67
CA GLY A 631 15.09 -8.68 -24.55
C GLY A 631 13.68 -9.19 -24.21
N THR A 632 12.70 -8.29 -24.19
CA THR A 632 11.29 -8.66 -24.15
C THR A 632 10.49 -7.78 -25.11
N THR A 633 9.37 -8.31 -25.59
CA THR A 633 8.41 -7.60 -26.44
C THR A 633 7.04 -7.61 -25.77
N VAL A 634 6.26 -6.54 -25.96
CA VAL A 634 4.86 -6.50 -25.50
C VAL A 634 4.09 -7.76 -25.92
N GLY A 635 3.32 -8.32 -24.99
CA GLY A 635 2.52 -9.53 -25.19
C GLY A 635 3.31 -10.85 -25.17
N THR A 636 4.63 -10.81 -25.01
CA THR A 636 5.46 -12.02 -24.96
C THR A 636 5.79 -12.44 -23.52
N ASN A 637 6.02 -13.74 -23.32
CA ASN A 637 6.57 -14.27 -22.07
C ASN A 637 7.99 -14.78 -22.34
N THR A 638 8.97 -14.28 -21.59
CA THR A 638 10.38 -14.62 -21.74
C THR A 638 10.90 -15.21 -20.43
N ASP A 639 11.29 -16.48 -20.47
CA ASP A 639 11.95 -17.13 -19.36
C ASP A 639 13.47 -16.87 -19.43
N ILE A 640 14.03 -16.32 -18.35
CA ILE A 640 15.47 -16.05 -18.24
C ILE A 640 16.24 -17.22 -17.63
N GLY A 641 15.55 -18.31 -17.27
CA GLY A 641 16.12 -19.48 -16.65
C GLY A 641 16.41 -19.31 -15.15
N THR A 642 17.38 -20.06 -14.65
CA THR A 642 17.72 -20.08 -13.22
C THR A 642 18.94 -19.21 -12.93
N LEU A 643 18.79 -18.26 -11.99
CA LEU A 643 19.90 -17.55 -11.36
C LEU A 643 20.26 -18.26 -10.04
N SER A 644 21.47 -18.75 -9.94
CA SER A 644 21.97 -19.54 -8.82
C SER A 644 23.12 -18.84 -8.13
N PHE A 645 22.97 -18.54 -6.84
CA PHE A 645 24.05 -17.97 -6.03
C PHE A 645 25.24 -18.93 -5.87
N ALA A 646 25.05 -20.23 -6.09
CA ALA A 646 26.13 -21.23 -6.08
C ALA A 646 27.07 -21.08 -7.30
N THR A 647 26.51 -20.81 -8.47
CA THR A 647 27.26 -20.73 -9.74
C THR A 647 27.48 -19.30 -10.23
N ALA A 648 26.96 -18.31 -9.49
CA ALA A 648 27.10 -16.90 -9.81
C ALA A 648 28.58 -16.48 -9.87
N GLY A 649 29.04 -16.06 -11.05
CA GLY A 649 30.45 -15.75 -11.34
C GLY A 649 31.21 -16.83 -12.13
N ASN A 650 30.65 -18.03 -12.28
CA ASN A 650 31.14 -19.09 -13.18
C ASN A 650 30.29 -19.24 -14.45
N ALA A 651 29.18 -18.52 -14.56
CA ALA A 651 28.33 -18.52 -15.75
C ALA A 651 28.94 -17.64 -16.83
N GLY A 652 29.71 -18.27 -17.70
CA GLY A 652 30.19 -17.65 -18.93
C GLY A 652 31.03 -18.61 -19.76
N THR A 653 31.90 -19.40 -19.15
CA THR A 653 33.07 -19.93 -19.87
C THR A 653 33.05 -21.43 -20.15
N GLY A 654 32.12 -22.18 -19.54
CA GLY A 654 32.06 -23.65 -19.67
C GLY A 654 33.27 -24.39 -19.07
N PHE A 655 34.26 -23.66 -18.55
CA PHE A 655 35.49 -24.17 -17.98
C PHE A 655 35.84 -23.45 -16.65
N SER A 656 36.16 -24.21 -15.61
CA SER A 656 36.36 -23.74 -14.24
C SER A 656 37.62 -22.89 -14.04
N ASP A 657 38.60 -22.99 -14.93
CA ASP A 657 39.86 -22.26 -14.92
C ASP A 657 39.89 -21.06 -15.89
N VAL A 658 38.72 -20.66 -16.41
CA VAL A 658 38.57 -19.50 -17.28
C VAL A 658 37.71 -18.46 -16.57
N PRO A 659 38.33 -17.46 -15.91
CA PRO A 659 37.59 -16.41 -15.20
C PRO A 659 36.82 -15.52 -16.19
N ALA A 660 35.61 -15.14 -15.81
CA ALA A 660 34.80 -14.19 -16.58
C ALA A 660 35.52 -12.83 -16.69
N GLY A 661 35.65 -12.31 -17.91
CA GLY A 661 36.37 -11.05 -18.20
C GLY A 661 37.89 -11.20 -18.36
N GLY A 662 38.44 -12.43 -18.24
CA GLY A 662 39.83 -12.71 -18.58
C GLY A 662 40.11 -12.50 -20.07
N GLN A 663 41.39 -12.31 -20.42
CA GLN A 663 41.79 -12.18 -21.83
C GLN A 663 41.33 -13.41 -22.63
N PHE A 664 40.61 -13.17 -23.72
CA PHE A 664 39.97 -14.18 -24.58
C PHE A 664 38.89 -15.04 -23.93
N SER A 665 38.34 -14.65 -22.76
CA SER A 665 37.30 -15.44 -22.08
C SER A 665 36.05 -15.62 -22.96
N THR A 666 35.68 -14.61 -23.75
CA THR A 666 34.54 -14.67 -24.69
C THR A 666 34.75 -15.73 -25.76
N GLU A 667 35.93 -15.76 -26.37
CA GLU A 667 36.28 -16.71 -27.43
C GLU A 667 36.40 -18.14 -26.90
N ILE A 668 36.94 -18.29 -25.69
CA ILE A 668 37.00 -19.58 -25.00
C ILE A 668 35.60 -20.11 -24.68
N SER A 669 34.72 -19.22 -24.20
CA SER A 669 33.30 -19.53 -23.94
C SER A 669 32.60 -20.00 -25.21
N TRP A 670 32.78 -19.27 -26.31
CA TRP A 670 32.23 -19.65 -27.60
C TRP A 670 32.73 -21.02 -28.07
N MET A 671 34.02 -21.32 -27.94
CA MET A 671 34.55 -22.65 -28.29
C MET A 671 33.92 -23.76 -27.46
N ALA A 672 33.59 -23.50 -26.19
CA ALA A 672 32.90 -24.45 -25.33
C ALA A 672 31.46 -24.68 -25.82
N THR A 673 30.70 -23.61 -26.03
CA THR A 673 29.30 -23.67 -26.48
C THR A 673 29.15 -24.27 -27.88
N ALA A 674 30.04 -23.92 -28.80
CA ALA A 674 30.06 -24.48 -30.15
C ALA A 674 30.55 -25.94 -30.21
N GLY A 675 30.99 -26.51 -29.06
CA GLY A 675 31.51 -27.87 -28.99
C GLY A 675 32.82 -28.06 -29.75
N ILE A 676 33.57 -26.99 -29.98
CA ILE A 676 34.88 -27.00 -30.67
C ILE A 676 35.94 -27.48 -29.68
N SER A 677 35.98 -26.90 -28.48
CA SER A 677 36.79 -27.38 -27.37
C SER A 677 35.92 -28.12 -26.35
N THR A 678 36.38 -29.28 -25.92
CA THR A 678 35.74 -30.08 -24.87
C THR A 678 36.43 -29.96 -23.50
N GLY A 679 37.60 -29.34 -23.46
CA GLY A 679 38.48 -29.24 -22.29
C GLY A 679 38.89 -30.59 -21.71
N TRP A 680 39.36 -30.56 -20.46
CA TRP A 680 39.63 -31.74 -19.64
C TRP A 680 38.58 -31.85 -18.55
N THR A 681 37.99 -33.03 -18.39
CA THR A 681 37.16 -33.33 -17.23
C THR A 681 38.08 -33.63 -16.04
N GLU A 682 37.96 -32.86 -14.98
CA GLU A 682 38.69 -33.05 -13.73
C GLU A 682 37.99 -34.07 -12.82
N ALA A 683 38.66 -34.52 -11.76
CA ALA A 683 38.16 -35.58 -10.88
C ALA A 683 36.82 -35.25 -10.19
N ASP A 684 36.52 -33.96 -10.01
CA ASP A 684 35.27 -33.44 -9.43
C ASP A 684 34.14 -33.27 -10.45
N GLY A 685 34.38 -33.67 -11.71
CA GLY A 685 33.43 -33.51 -12.81
C GLY A 685 33.41 -32.10 -13.44
N SER A 686 34.19 -31.15 -12.91
CA SER A 686 34.39 -29.85 -13.55
C SER A 686 35.21 -30.00 -14.84
N LYS A 687 35.18 -28.98 -15.70
CA LYS A 687 35.97 -28.97 -16.93
C LYS A 687 36.99 -27.85 -16.90
N THR A 688 38.25 -28.10 -17.28
CA THR A 688 39.27 -27.06 -17.46
C THR A 688 39.63 -26.83 -18.93
N PHE A 689 39.99 -25.60 -19.28
CA PHE A 689 40.42 -25.19 -20.61
C PHE A 689 41.93 -25.11 -20.76
N ARG A 690 42.68 -24.86 -19.68
CA ARG A 690 44.14 -24.69 -19.63
C ARG A 690 44.64 -23.61 -20.62
N PRO A 691 44.20 -22.35 -20.46
CA PRO A 691 44.38 -21.29 -21.46
C PRO A 691 45.84 -21.04 -21.87
N LEU A 692 46.77 -21.12 -20.91
CA LEU A 692 48.19 -20.83 -21.13
C LEU A 692 49.01 -22.03 -21.64
N SER A 693 48.40 -23.19 -21.85
CA SER A 693 49.11 -24.35 -22.40
C SER A 693 49.21 -24.28 -23.93
N PRO A 694 50.34 -24.67 -24.53
CA PRO A 694 50.47 -24.81 -25.98
C PRO A 694 49.46 -25.79 -26.59
N VAL A 695 49.05 -25.55 -27.83
CA VAL A 695 48.20 -26.46 -28.61
C VAL A 695 49.06 -27.41 -29.44
N ASN A 696 48.91 -28.71 -29.21
CA ASN A 696 49.50 -29.75 -30.05
C ASN A 696 48.77 -29.89 -31.39
N ARG A 697 49.48 -30.37 -32.41
CA ARG A 697 48.98 -30.50 -33.79
C ARG A 697 47.75 -31.41 -33.92
N ASP A 698 47.65 -32.43 -33.08
CA ASP A 698 46.50 -33.33 -33.02
C ASP A 698 45.24 -32.64 -32.46
N ALA A 699 45.38 -31.87 -31.38
CA ALA A 699 44.30 -31.07 -30.81
C ALA A 699 43.84 -29.96 -31.77
N MET A 700 44.77 -29.31 -32.49
CA MET A 700 44.42 -28.37 -33.54
C MET A 700 43.60 -29.03 -34.65
N ALA A 701 43.93 -30.27 -35.05
CA ALA A 701 43.15 -31.01 -36.04
C ALA A 701 41.71 -31.24 -35.57
N ALA A 702 41.55 -31.65 -34.31
CA ALA A 702 40.24 -31.81 -33.69
C ALA A 702 39.43 -30.51 -33.69
N PHE A 703 40.05 -29.39 -33.34
CA PHE A 703 39.40 -28.09 -33.35
C PHE A 703 38.97 -27.67 -34.76
N MET A 704 39.83 -27.81 -35.77
CA MET A 704 39.51 -27.43 -37.15
C MET A 704 38.41 -28.30 -37.77
N TYR A 705 38.42 -29.62 -37.51
CA TYR A 705 37.36 -30.52 -37.96
C TYR A 705 36.00 -30.16 -37.35
N ARG A 706 35.98 -29.81 -36.05
CA ARG A 706 34.75 -29.39 -35.36
C ARG A 706 34.29 -28.01 -35.80
N LEU A 707 35.23 -27.08 -36.01
CA LEU A 707 34.97 -25.75 -36.56
C LEU A 707 34.33 -25.83 -37.96
N ALA A 708 34.72 -26.82 -38.77
CA ALA A 708 34.13 -27.07 -40.08
C ALA A 708 32.75 -27.78 -40.02
N GLY A 709 32.15 -27.92 -38.84
CA GLY A 709 30.83 -28.56 -38.66
C GLY A 709 30.86 -30.08 -38.63
N LYS A 710 32.02 -30.71 -38.35
CA LYS A 710 32.20 -32.18 -38.29
C LYS A 710 31.73 -32.88 -39.58
N PRO A 711 32.26 -32.50 -40.75
CA PRO A 711 31.81 -33.04 -42.02
C PRO A 711 31.93 -34.57 -42.07
N ALA A 712 31.00 -35.22 -42.77
CA ALA A 712 31.03 -36.67 -42.96
C ALA A 712 32.35 -37.07 -43.66
N PHE A 713 33.10 -37.95 -43.01
CA PHE A 713 34.41 -38.40 -43.49
C PHE A 713 34.71 -39.79 -42.95
N THR A 714 35.13 -40.69 -43.82
CA THR A 714 35.57 -42.05 -43.48
C THR A 714 37.10 -42.08 -43.52
N PRO A 715 37.79 -42.26 -42.39
CA PRO A 715 39.24 -42.28 -42.38
C PRO A 715 39.78 -43.51 -43.13
N PRO A 716 40.93 -43.40 -43.82
CA PRO A 716 41.47 -44.49 -44.61
C PRO A 716 41.92 -45.66 -43.72
N ALA A 717 41.83 -46.89 -44.25
CA ALA A 717 42.28 -48.09 -43.54
C ALA A 717 43.80 -48.12 -43.29
N THR A 718 44.57 -47.39 -44.13
CA THR A 718 46.01 -47.18 -43.97
C THR A 718 46.28 -45.69 -43.79
N SER A 719 47.06 -45.33 -42.79
CA SER A 719 47.38 -43.93 -42.50
C SER A 719 48.23 -43.31 -43.62
N PRO A 720 47.93 -42.07 -44.06
CA PRO A 720 48.82 -41.29 -44.92
C PRO A 720 50.07 -40.78 -44.18
N PHE A 721 50.13 -40.93 -42.85
CA PHE A 721 51.26 -40.54 -42.03
C PHE A 721 51.78 -41.73 -41.20
N THR A 722 53.08 -42.01 -41.27
CA THR A 722 53.72 -43.17 -40.62
C THR A 722 53.68 -43.10 -39.09
N ASP A 723 53.59 -41.91 -38.52
CA ASP A 723 53.56 -41.64 -37.08
C ASP A 723 52.15 -41.41 -36.51
N VAL A 724 51.10 -41.72 -37.28
CA VAL A 724 49.71 -41.64 -36.81
C VAL A 724 49.02 -43.00 -37.01
N PRO A 725 49.08 -43.91 -36.02
CA PRO A 725 48.35 -45.18 -36.07
C PRO A 725 46.83 -44.97 -36.13
N THR A 726 46.11 -45.92 -36.73
CA THR A 726 44.63 -45.88 -36.84
C THR A 726 43.90 -45.85 -35.49
N SER A 727 44.57 -46.24 -34.40
CA SER A 727 44.08 -46.19 -33.03
C SER A 727 44.26 -44.83 -32.33
N SER A 728 44.87 -43.85 -32.98
CA SER A 728 45.12 -42.52 -32.39
C SER A 728 43.81 -41.78 -32.10
N GLN A 729 43.74 -41.08 -30.95
CA GLN A 729 42.54 -40.37 -30.49
C GLN A 729 41.92 -39.42 -31.54
N PHE A 730 42.76 -38.76 -32.34
CA PHE A 730 42.34 -37.81 -33.38
C PHE A 730 42.67 -38.30 -34.80
N TYR A 731 42.76 -39.63 -35.02
CA TYR A 731 43.11 -40.21 -36.32
C TYR A 731 42.19 -39.72 -37.44
N LYS A 732 40.88 -39.66 -37.16
CA LYS A 732 39.86 -39.19 -38.12
C LYS A 732 40.09 -37.73 -38.52
N GLU A 733 40.29 -36.85 -37.55
CA GLU A 733 40.44 -35.42 -37.78
C GLU A 733 41.77 -35.08 -38.47
N ILE A 734 42.85 -35.77 -38.12
CA ILE A 734 44.16 -35.63 -38.75
C ILE A 734 44.11 -36.06 -40.23
N THR A 735 43.51 -37.22 -40.51
CA THR A 735 43.40 -37.74 -41.88
C THR A 735 42.40 -36.94 -42.73
N TRP A 736 41.37 -36.35 -42.11
CA TRP A 736 40.49 -35.40 -42.78
C TRP A 736 41.24 -34.13 -43.22
N LEU A 737 42.11 -33.57 -42.36
CA LEU A 737 42.93 -32.42 -42.75
C LEU A 737 43.89 -32.76 -43.91
N ALA A 738 44.39 -33.99 -43.96
CA ALA A 738 45.23 -34.45 -45.07
C ALA A 738 44.42 -34.58 -46.38
N ASP A 739 43.23 -35.19 -46.31
CA ASP A 739 42.29 -35.30 -47.46
C ASP A 739 41.92 -33.93 -48.04
N LYS A 740 41.67 -32.93 -47.18
CA LYS A 740 41.38 -31.56 -47.61
C LYS A 740 42.61 -30.74 -48.01
N GLY A 741 43.80 -31.34 -47.98
CA GLY A 741 45.04 -30.65 -48.30
C GLY A 741 45.38 -29.50 -47.35
N VAL A 742 44.79 -29.49 -46.15
CA VAL A 742 45.07 -28.51 -45.09
C VAL A 742 46.38 -28.88 -44.40
N SER A 743 46.57 -30.17 -44.09
CA SER A 743 47.84 -30.71 -43.63
C SER A 743 48.57 -31.44 -44.75
N THR A 744 49.86 -31.13 -44.94
CA THR A 744 50.73 -31.82 -45.91
C THR A 744 51.71 -32.81 -45.26
N GLY A 745 51.84 -32.76 -43.94
CA GLY A 745 52.89 -33.45 -43.18
C GLY A 745 54.31 -32.98 -43.55
N TRP A 746 55.30 -33.67 -42.99
CA TRP A 746 56.70 -33.59 -43.41
C TRP A 746 57.03 -34.80 -44.25
N THR A 747 57.63 -34.58 -45.42
CA THR A 747 58.25 -35.66 -46.18
C THR A 747 59.60 -35.97 -45.53
N GLU A 748 59.75 -37.19 -45.05
CA GLU A 748 61.00 -37.69 -44.49
C GLU A 748 61.95 -38.13 -45.62
N SER A 749 63.21 -38.39 -45.29
CA SER A 749 64.25 -38.71 -46.28
C SER A 749 63.97 -39.95 -47.13
N ASP A 750 63.13 -40.88 -46.62
CA ASP A 750 62.71 -42.11 -47.30
C ASP A 750 61.46 -41.92 -48.17
N GLY A 751 60.94 -40.69 -48.29
CA GLY A 751 59.73 -40.37 -49.02
C GLY A 751 58.43 -40.62 -48.26
N SER A 752 58.49 -41.19 -47.04
CA SER A 752 57.34 -41.32 -46.16
C SER A 752 56.92 -39.95 -45.61
N LYS A 753 55.70 -39.87 -45.05
CA LYS A 753 55.19 -38.63 -44.47
C LYS A 753 54.92 -38.79 -42.97
N THR A 754 55.29 -37.80 -42.17
CA THR A 754 54.92 -37.72 -40.75
C THR A 754 54.03 -36.51 -40.46
N TYR A 755 53.16 -36.61 -39.45
CA TYR A 755 52.25 -35.55 -39.00
C TYR A 755 52.73 -34.85 -37.73
N ARG A 756 53.49 -35.53 -36.87
CA ARG A 756 54.02 -35.10 -35.58
C ARG A 756 52.91 -34.66 -34.61
N PRO A 757 51.97 -35.55 -34.24
CA PRO A 757 50.72 -35.19 -33.56
C PRO A 757 50.92 -34.48 -32.21
N LEU A 758 51.92 -34.88 -31.43
CA LEU A 758 52.20 -34.34 -30.11
C LEU A 758 53.11 -33.10 -30.11
N GLN A 759 53.54 -32.64 -31.28
CA GLN A 759 54.34 -31.43 -31.38
C GLN A 759 53.42 -30.20 -31.30
N ALA A 760 53.84 -29.18 -30.53
CA ALA A 760 53.13 -27.90 -30.46
C ALA A 760 53.09 -27.21 -31.83
N VAL A 761 51.98 -26.52 -32.12
CA VAL A 761 51.81 -25.75 -33.35
C VAL A 761 52.40 -24.37 -33.18
N ASN A 762 53.38 -24.01 -34.01
CA ASN A 762 53.89 -22.65 -34.11
C ASN A 762 52.92 -21.73 -34.86
N ARG A 763 53.00 -20.43 -34.60
CA ARG A 763 52.08 -19.42 -35.15
C ARG A 763 52.13 -19.32 -36.67
N ASP A 764 53.30 -19.48 -37.27
CA ASP A 764 53.48 -19.51 -38.71
C ASP A 764 52.78 -20.71 -39.37
N ALA A 765 52.93 -21.89 -38.78
CA ALA A 765 52.24 -23.10 -39.20
C ALA A 765 50.73 -22.92 -39.04
N MET A 766 50.24 -22.41 -37.89
CA MET A 766 48.81 -22.13 -37.71
C MET A 766 48.26 -21.22 -38.82
N ALA A 767 49.02 -20.22 -39.28
CA ALA A 767 48.58 -19.35 -40.38
C ALA A 767 48.43 -20.14 -41.68
N ALA A 768 49.38 -21.03 -41.97
CA ALA A 768 49.30 -21.93 -43.12
C ALA A 768 48.09 -22.87 -43.06
N PHE A 769 47.80 -23.46 -41.89
CA PHE A 769 46.62 -24.30 -41.71
C PHE A 769 45.32 -23.51 -41.95
N MET A 770 45.18 -22.32 -41.35
CA MET A 770 43.97 -21.50 -41.52
C MET A 770 43.78 -21.01 -42.96
N TYR A 771 44.85 -20.59 -43.64
CA TYR A 771 44.78 -20.20 -45.06
C TYR A 771 44.31 -21.34 -45.96
N ARG A 772 44.81 -22.57 -45.72
CA ARG A 772 44.40 -23.75 -46.47
C ARG A 772 43.00 -24.21 -46.12
N LEU A 773 42.60 -24.11 -44.85
CA LEU A 773 41.24 -24.38 -44.40
C LEU A 773 40.22 -23.46 -45.10
N ALA A 774 40.61 -22.21 -45.40
CA ALA A 774 39.80 -21.25 -46.15
C ALA A 774 39.75 -21.52 -47.67
N GLY A 775 40.34 -22.62 -48.14
CA GLY A 775 40.38 -22.95 -49.57
C GLY A 775 41.47 -22.23 -50.36
N LYS A 776 42.51 -21.70 -49.69
CA LYS A 776 43.63 -20.96 -50.30
C LYS A 776 43.15 -19.78 -51.16
N PRO A 777 42.41 -18.82 -50.59
CA PRO A 777 41.87 -17.69 -51.34
C PRO A 777 42.97 -16.90 -52.05
N ALA A 778 42.65 -16.34 -53.22
CA ALA A 778 43.56 -15.46 -53.94
C ALA A 778 43.96 -14.26 -53.05
N PHE A 779 45.26 -14.04 -52.92
CA PHE A 779 45.82 -12.99 -52.08
C PHE A 779 47.20 -12.61 -52.56
N ASP A 780 47.42 -11.33 -52.82
CA ASP A 780 48.71 -10.76 -53.16
C ASP A 780 49.35 -10.19 -51.89
N PRO A 781 50.44 -10.81 -51.39
CA PRO A 781 51.09 -10.33 -50.17
C PRO A 781 51.74 -8.97 -50.42
N PRO A 782 51.77 -8.07 -49.42
CA PRO A 782 52.32 -6.73 -49.58
C PRO A 782 53.83 -6.77 -49.89
N SER A 783 54.34 -5.76 -50.58
CA SER A 783 55.78 -5.65 -50.89
C SER A 783 56.64 -5.36 -49.64
N SER A 784 56.03 -4.80 -48.60
CA SER A 784 56.61 -4.60 -47.27
C SER A 784 55.81 -5.35 -46.21
N SER A 785 56.48 -6.03 -45.29
CA SER A 785 55.80 -6.76 -44.22
C SER A 785 55.07 -5.83 -43.24
N PRO A 786 53.82 -6.16 -42.85
CA PRO A 786 53.15 -5.49 -41.74
C PRO A 786 53.72 -5.91 -40.38
N PHE A 787 54.61 -6.91 -40.33
CA PHE A 787 55.28 -7.36 -39.11
C PHE A 787 56.80 -7.28 -39.23
N THR A 788 57.46 -6.63 -38.27
CA THR A 788 58.91 -6.39 -38.30
C THR A 788 59.74 -7.67 -38.20
N ASP A 789 59.19 -8.74 -37.64
CA ASP A 789 59.82 -10.04 -37.45
C ASP A 789 59.42 -11.09 -38.50
N VAL A 790 58.76 -10.67 -39.59
CA VAL A 790 58.40 -11.57 -40.71
C VAL A 790 58.93 -11.01 -42.03
N PRO A 791 60.15 -11.38 -42.45
CA PRO A 791 60.69 -11.02 -43.77
C PRO A 791 59.83 -11.54 -44.93
N THR A 792 59.87 -10.86 -46.08
CA THR A 792 59.15 -11.28 -47.31
C THR A 792 59.64 -12.62 -47.86
N SER A 793 60.83 -13.07 -47.45
CA SER A 793 61.41 -14.38 -47.78
C SER A 793 60.96 -15.51 -46.84
N SER A 794 60.15 -15.24 -45.81
CA SER A 794 59.68 -16.28 -44.87
C SER A 794 58.77 -17.30 -45.55
N GLN A 795 58.93 -18.58 -45.19
CA GLN A 795 58.20 -19.71 -45.79
C GLN A 795 56.67 -19.53 -45.81
N PHE A 796 56.10 -18.93 -44.76
CA PHE A 796 54.66 -18.67 -44.65
C PHE A 796 54.31 -17.17 -44.72
N TYR A 797 55.15 -16.36 -45.37
CA TYR A 797 54.93 -14.90 -45.47
C TYR A 797 53.55 -14.56 -46.03
N LYS A 798 53.14 -15.26 -47.09
CA LYS A 798 51.83 -15.08 -47.73
C LYS A 798 50.70 -15.38 -46.75
N GLU A 799 50.74 -16.50 -46.06
CA GLU A 799 49.68 -16.94 -45.15
C GLU A 799 49.60 -16.08 -43.89
N ILE A 800 50.74 -15.65 -43.35
CA ILE A 800 50.82 -14.75 -42.20
C ILE A 800 50.21 -13.38 -42.54
N THR A 801 50.61 -12.79 -43.68
CA THR A 801 50.11 -11.48 -44.10
C THR A 801 48.64 -11.54 -44.54
N TRP A 802 48.20 -12.64 -45.13
CA TRP A 802 46.78 -12.89 -45.38
C TRP A 802 45.98 -12.93 -44.07
N LEU A 803 46.46 -13.66 -43.07
CA LEU A 803 45.77 -13.79 -41.78
C LEU A 803 45.61 -12.44 -41.07
N ALA A 804 46.60 -11.55 -41.21
CA ALA A 804 46.54 -10.18 -40.73
C ALA A 804 45.57 -9.31 -41.53
N ALA A 805 45.58 -9.40 -42.87
CA ALA A 805 44.66 -8.68 -43.73
C ALA A 805 43.19 -9.04 -43.49
N GLN A 806 42.91 -10.29 -43.10
CA GLN A 806 41.56 -10.73 -42.71
C GLN A 806 41.16 -10.31 -41.28
N GLY A 807 42.05 -9.65 -40.52
CA GLY A 807 41.80 -9.29 -39.13
C GLY A 807 41.78 -10.47 -38.15
N ILE A 808 42.26 -11.65 -38.58
CA ILE A 808 42.30 -12.85 -37.74
C ILE A 808 43.50 -12.76 -36.78
N SER A 809 44.66 -12.29 -37.28
CA SER A 809 45.81 -11.93 -36.43
C SER A 809 45.96 -10.42 -36.31
N THR A 810 46.23 -9.95 -35.09
CA THR A 810 46.51 -8.53 -34.78
C THR A 810 47.98 -8.27 -34.47
N GLY A 811 48.79 -9.33 -34.36
CA GLY A 811 50.16 -9.28 -33.83
C GLY A 811 50.26 -8.72 -32.42
N TRP A 812 51.49 -8.47 -31.97
CA TRP A 812 51.79 -7.69 -30.78
C TRP A 812 52.21 -6.28 -31.19
N THR A 813 51.68 -5.27 -30.51
CA THR A 813 52.24 -3.93 -30.58
C THR A 813 53.46 -3.88 -29.67
N GLU A 814 54.61 -3.55 -30.24
CA GLU A 814 55.83 -3.32 -29.48
C GLU A 814 55.88 -1.86 -28.98
N ALA A 815 56.84 -1.54 -28.10
CA ALA A 815 56.92 -0.23 -27.44
C ALA A 815 57.11 0.94 -28.41
N ASP A 816 57.64 0.69 -29.61
CA ASP A 816 57.84 1.66 -30.69
C ASP A 816 56.65 1.75 -31.66
N ASN A 817 55.50 1.15 -31.31
CA ASN A 817 54.31 0.96 -32.15
C ASN A 817 54.50 0.06 -33.37
N SER A 818 55.68 -0.55 -33.56
CA SER A 818 55.84 -1.60 -34.57
C SER A 818 55.04 -2.85 -34.19
N LYS A 819 54.78 -3.71 -35.16
CA LYS A 819 54.01 -4.94 -34.97
C LYS A 819 54.91 -6.16 -35.15
N THR A 820 54.83 -7.13 -34.23
CA THR A 820 55.47 -8.44 -34.40
C THR A 820 54.43 -9.55 -34.49
N PHE A 821 54.75 -10.63 -35.20
CA PHE A 821 53.91 -11.82 -35.37
C PHE A 821 54.39 -13.02 -34.55
N ARG A 822 55.67 -13.07 -34.17
CA ARG A 822 56.36 -14.14 -33.44
C ARG A 822 56.16 -15.51 -34.08
N PRO A 823 56.60 -15.69 -35.35
CA PRO A 823 56.23 -16.85 -36.19
C PRO A 823 56.61 -18.19 -35.57
N LEU A 824 57.76 -18.27 -34.89
CA LEU A 824 58.29 -19.51 -34.32
C LEU A 824 57.78 -19.83 -32.91
N ASN A 825 56.95 -18.97 -32.31
CA ASN A 825 56.38 -19.24 -30.99
C ASN A 825 55.21 -20.22 -31.12
N ALA A 826 55.08 -21.12 -30.15
CA ALA A 826 53.92 -21.99 -30.02
C ALA A 826 52.64 -21.17 -29.76
N VAL A 827 51.51 -21.64 -30.30
CA VAL A 827 50.19 -21.05 -30.05
C VAL A 827 49.61 -21.64 -28.77
N ASN A 828 49.40 -20.81 -27.75
CA ASN A 828 48.65 -21.20 -26.55
C ASN A 828 47.14 -21.33 -26.84
N ARG A 829 46.44 -22.10 -26.01
CA ARG A 829 45.03 -22.45 -26.19
C ARG A 829 44.09 -21.24 -26.20
N ASP A 830 44.37 -20.25 -25.38
CA ASP A 830 43.66 -18.96 -25.36
C ASP A 830 43.79 -18.19 -26.67
N ALA A 831 45.01 -18.06 -27.19
CA ALA A 831 45.29 -17.41 -28.46
C ALA A 831 44.69 -18.19 -29.64
N MET A 832 44.72 -19.53 -29.59
CA MET A 832 44.04 -20.38 -30.58
C MET A 832 42.53 -20.10 -30.60
N ALA A 833 41.90 -19.93 -29.44
CA ALA A 833 40.48 -19.57 -29.35
C ALA A 833 40.18 -18.24 -30.04
N ALA A 834 41.01 -17.23 -29.82
CA ALA A 834 40.89 -15.94 -30.48
C ALA A 834 41.01 -16.05 -32.01
N PHE A 835 41.98 -16.82 -32.51
CA PHE A 835 42.14 -17.04 -33.95
C PHE A 835 40.94 -17.76 -34.56
N MET A 836 40.44 -18.81 -33.92
CA MET A 836 39.30 -19.60 -34.42
C MET A 836 38.00 -18.80 -34.39
N TYR A 837 37.77 -18.01 -33.34
CA TYR A 837 36.59 -17.15 -33.22
C TYR A 837 36.54 -16.13 -34.37
N ARG A 838 37.65 -15.44 -34.61
CA ARG A 838 37.77 -14.45 -35.69
C ARG A 838 37.70 -15.09 -37.07
N TYR A 839 38.33 -16.25 -37.24
CA TYR A 839 38.22 -17.04 -38.47
C TYR A 839 36.76 -17.42 -38.75
N ASN A 840 36.03 -17.92 -37.74
CA ASN A 840 34.63 -18.30 -37.88
C ASN A 840 33.77 -17.12 -38.33
N GLY A 841 33.93 -15.96 -37.70
CA GLY A 841 33.19 -14.75 -38.06
C GLY A 841 33.47 -14.24 -39.49
N LYS A 842 34.57 -14.67 -40.12
CA LYS A 842 34.91 -14.28 -41.50
C LYS A 842 34.48 -15.30 -42.54
N PHE A 843 34.69 -16.59 -42.28
CA PHE A 843 34.57 -17.64 -43.29
C PHE A 843 33.40 -18.59 -43.08
N ASN A 844 32.78 -18.57 -41.88
CA ASN A 844 31.58 -19.35 -41.56
C ASN A 844 30.51 -18.45 -40.88
N PRO A 845 30.11 -17.31 -41.47
CA PRO A 845 29.04 -16.51 -40.90
C PRO A 845 27.73 -17.30 -40.95
N SER A 846 27.06 -17.38 -39.79
CA SER A 846 25.77 -18.04 -39.59
C SER A 846 24.68 -17.53 -40.53
#